data_AF-S3CEB3-F1
#
_entry.id   AF-S3CEB3-F1
#
_cell.length_a   1.000
_cell.length_b   1.000
_cell.length_c   1.000
_cell.angle_alpha   90.00
_cell.angle_beta   90.00
_cell.angle_gamma   90.00
#
_symmetry.space_group_name_H-M   'P 1'
#
loop_
_entity.id
_entity.type
_entity.pdbx_description
1 polymer ?
#
loop_
_entity_poly.entity_id
_entity_poly.type
_entity_poly.pdbx_seq_one_letter_code
_entity_poly.pdbx_strand_id
1 'polypeptide(L)'
;MAKIHYKIGGGSIPSESINSSHVDDALKYLHSVGNAGDVSFTAQDEKQVVRKIDWMLLPLMAAMYNIQYLDKTILNYANVMGLAKDTNTSASQFSYLATAFYVGYLICEFPQGYVIQRVPLAKCLGINLVLCGVCVAASSAGTNYATLVILRVLLGCFESAISPSLMLLTSMWYKKSEQPIRIGIWFGSGGLSTIVGGLSSFGFQHYHGRIFKSWQIMFLVCGVVTILIGIWALLVFPDNPMSSGLTQREKLIAIERLRSNKTGIENKTFQKAQMFEALRDAKVLIIMVMVICGSEINGALANYQTSLIKSFGFGSKKSALLSVPTGVISILVCTSSTYVAGRTNQRLLVLACFLPLGIVGASLMAFLPTSARPGKMVGQYLTHMVPTTPIIYSIAAANFSGHTKKITVNALILISFSIGNIIGPLTFTGATAPDYFPAKIAMMCCFSGAFVLVFVLRFAFLLENKKRDERGEDNFEIDNAFLNITDIQNRSFRVEEMVHEPRQGLMNKDNYDPGMKWSQTGRSHDAYDMPVPKSFIMATTKHLTTHADFIIIGGGTAGLVLANRLTEDPNTQVLADFDAWCELGNSGWNWSSIAPYFKKSYTLLPPSNQATLDHLGIDWVNEDYRGKDGPIQVSFPGVIQNPLCKAWIDAFRGIGKATSGDPFSGNSVGGYSNAATVDPATKTRSYAASAYGLPFLHRPNFRVITDAIVHKINFENENGGITATEVILSAGVFNTPKILELSGIGKKQLLEKHSIPVVIPNPNVGEHLQDHLMTGVSFEVVDGIVTGDPLMRQEPEALQQAQSLYFEHKAGPFTIGGMQSHAFMPIVELANVEDRKVQELLDGHHAKPEDREHCDIVQSIIQKPDECSAAWLMFLAQVNLHEAGTSFVGNNLLPGNFASFGVSQSHPFSRGSTHIASANINDNPLIDPNYFSHPADLEIMARHLQEMETLRNTKELSPFFKPDGKRNHPDAYKISTLEGAKKYILDTALTTYHTCGSAAMLPKEKGGVVDDKLVVYGTTNLRIVDASIFPLIPRGNIISSVYAVAEKAADIIKGV
;
A
#
# COMPACT_ATOMS: atom_id res chain seq x y z
N MET A 1 -12.82 6.39 17.91
CA MET A 1 -11.80 7.25 17.25
C MET A 1 -10.45 6.91 17.87
N ALA A 2 -9.46 6.46 17.10
CA ALA A 2 -8.15 6.14 17.65
C ALA A 2 -7.39 7.43 18.02
N LYS A 3 -6.87 7.50 19.25
CA LYS A 3 -5.90 8.52 19.64
C LYS A 3 -4.51 8.05 19.20
N ILE A 4 -3.99 8.61 18.11
CA ILE A 4 -2.58 8.46 17.78
C ILE A 4 -1.78 9.24 18.83
N HIS A 5 -1.01 8.55 19.65
CA HIS A 5 -0.15 9.17 20.64
C HIS A 5 1.25 9.38 20.04
N TYR A 6 1.46 10.52 19.40
CA TYR A 6 2.81 10.98 19.08
C TYR A 6 3.55 11.25 20.39
N LYS A 7 4.44 10.32 20.79
CA LYS A 7 5.29 10.47 21.98
C LYS A 7 6.57 11.19 21.56
N ILE A 8 6.91 12.25 22.27
CA ILE A 8 8.00 13.16 21.87
C ILE A 8 9.35 12.53 22.26
N GLY A 9 10.25 12.42 21.28
CA GLY A 9 11.59 11.86 21.47
C GLY A 9 12.43 12.74 22.40
N GLY A 10 12.61 12.29 23.64
CA GLY A 10 13.40 12.97 24.67
C GLY A 10 14.91 12.88 24.46
N GLY A 11 15.42 13.24 23.28
CA GLY A 11 16.85 13.48 23.07
C GLY A 11 17.24 14.79 23.75
N SER A 12 17.99 14.73 24.85
CA SER A 12 18.38 15.90 25.63
C SER A 12 19.43 16.75 24.90
N ILE A 13 18.96 17.65 24.03
CA ILE A 13 19.78 18.75 23.48
C ILE A 13 20.13 19.69 24.64
N PRO A 14 21.43 19.92 24.97
CA PRO A 14 21.82 20.76 26.11
C PRO A 14 21.27 22.18 25.97
N SER A 15 20.76 22.75 27.06
CA SER A 15 20.09 24.07 27.07
C SER A 15 20.94 25.21 26.48
N GLU A 16 22.26 25.15 26.64
CA GLU A 16 23.21 26.11 26.06
C GLU A 16 23.24 26.10 24.52
N SER A 17 22.85 24.99 23.87
CA SER A 17 22.90 24.84 22.41
C SER A 17 21.64 25.30 21.67
N ILE A 18 20.53 25.52 22.39
CA ILE A 18 19.21 25.90 21.83
C ILE A 18 19.21 27.32 21.23
N ASN A 19 20.06 28.21 21.76
CA ASN A 19 20.26 29.57 21.25
C ASN A 19 21.27 29.64 20.07
N SER A 20 21.80 28.51 19.59
CA SER A 20 22.72 28.52 18.45
C SER A 20 22.00 28.84 17.13
N SER A 21 22.74 29.40 16.18
CA SER A 21 22.25 29.69 14.81
C SER A 21 21.90 28.43 13.99
N HIS A 22 22.31 27.25 14.47
CA HIS A 22 22.08 25.95 13.85
C HIS A 22 20.70 25.33 14.20
N VAL A 23 19.96 25.93 15.14
CA VAL A 23 18.64 25.45 15.57
C VAL A 23 17.50 26.21 14.85
N ASP A 24 16.48 25.47 14.41
CA ASP A 24 15.26 26.01 13.79
C ASP A 24 14.39 26.78 14.78
N ASP A 25 13.71 27.83 14.32
CA ASP A 25 12.90 28.69 15.18
C ASP A 25 11.69 27.94 15.78
N ALA A 26 11.23 26.85 15.14
CA ALA A 26 10.22 25.95 15.70
C ALA A 26 10.64 25.26 17.00
N LEU A 27 11.92 24.83 17.12
CA LEU A 27 12.41 24.17 18.33
C LEU A 27 12.50 25.15 19.50
N LYS A 28 12.92 26.39 19.22
CA LYS A 28 12.92 27.49 20.20
C LYS A 28 11.50 27.80 20.69
N TYR A 29 10.53 27.84 19.77
CA TYR A 29 9.13 28.03 20.13
C TYR A 29 8.61 26.89 21.03
N LEU A 30 8.81 25.63 20.65
CA LEU A 30 8.41 24.48 21.47
C LEU A 30 9.00 24.56 22.90
N HIS A 31 10.29 24.87 23.03
CA HIS A 31 10.94 25.02 24.33
C HIS A 31 10.39 26.20 25.14
N SER A 32 10.06 27.33 24.49
CA SER A 32 9.56 28.54 25.16
C SER A 32 8.18 28.40 25.80
N VAL A 33 7.37 27.44 25.35
CA VAL A 33 5.97 27.27 25.78
C VAL A 33 5.84 26.48 27.10
N GLY A 34 6.87 25.70 27.47
CA GLY A 34 6.79 24.75 28.60
C GLY A 34 5.93 23.53 28.28
N ASN A 35 6.36 22.34 28.70
CA ASN A 35 5.73 21.05 28.36
C ASN A 35 5.67 20.72 26.86
N ALA A 36 6.79 20.88 26.15
CA ALA A 36 7.03 20.25 24.85
C ALA A 36 7.14 18.70 24.91
N GLY A 37 6.64 18.05 25.96
CA GLY A 37 6.64 16.58 26.13
C GLY A 37 5.25 15.92 25.98
N ASP A 38 4.16 16.70 26.11
CA ASP A 38 2.80 16.15 26.36
C ASP A 38 1.76 16.44 25.24
N VAL A 39 2.18 16.96 24.09
CA VAL A 39 1.27 17.34 23.00
C VAL A 39 0.78 16.11 22.22
N SER A 40 -0.08 15.31 22.84
CA SER A 40 -0.81 14.24 22.15
C SER A 40 -2.06 14.78 21.43
N PHE A 41 -2.20 14.39 20.16
CA PHE A 41 -3.28 14.81 19.27
C PHE A 41 -3.67 13.69 18.31
N THR A 42 -4.96 13.53 18.08
CA THR A 42 -5.50 12.46 17.23
C THR A 42 -5.36 12.77 15.74
N ALA A 43 -5.50 11.76 14.89
CA ALA A 43 -5.65 11.96 13.44
C ALA A 43 -6.83 12.89 13.08
N GLN A 44 -7.87 12.93 13.92
CA GLN A 44 -9.01 13.82 13.74
C GLN A 44 -8.66 15.27 14.09
N ASP A 45 -7.90 15.49 15.17
CA ASP A 45 -7.39 16.81 15.55
C ASP A 45 -6.45 17.35 14.47
N GLU A 46 -5.51 16.51 14.00
CA GLU A 46 -4.61 16.86 12.89
C GLU A 46 -5.40 17.28 11.64
N LYS A 47 -6.42 16.50 11.25
CA LYS A 47 -7.27 16.80 10.10
C LYS A 47 -8.10 18.08 10.27
N GLN A 48 -8.50 18.43 11.49
CA GLN A 48 -9.16 19.71 11.77
C GLN A 48 -8.20 20.90 11.64
N VAL A 49 -6.99 20.77 12.19
CA VAL A 49 -5.93 21.80 12.07
C VAL A 49 -5.54 22.00 10.61
N VAL A 50 -5.30 20.93 9.84
CA VAL A 50 -4.98 21.01 8.41
C VAL A 50 -6.09 21.70 7.62
N ARG A 51 -7.37 21.43 7.91
CA ARG A 51 -8.49 22.14 7.27
C ARG A 51 -8.50 23.64 7.57
N LYS A 52 -8.15 24.07 8.79
CA LYS A 52 -8.02 25.50 9.12
C LYS A 52 -6.84 26.14 8.39
N ILE A 53 -5.72 25.43 8.30
CA ILE A 53 -4.54 25.87 7.53
C ILE A 53 -4.88 26.00 6.03
N ASP A 54 -5.55 25.00 5.44
CA ASP A 54 -5.99 25.02 4.04
C ASP A 54 -6.86 26.25 3.74
N TRP A 55 -7.86 26.55 4.59
CA TRP A 55 -8.73 27.73 4.43
C TRP A 55 -8.02 29.08 4.66
N MET A 56 -7.03 29.11 5.56
CA MET A 56 -6.25 30.32 5.86
C MET A 56 -5.24 30.66 4.74
N LEU A 57 -4.66 29.65 4.09
CA LEU A 57 -3.57 29.83 3.13
C LEU A 57 -3.99 29.68 1.67
N LEU A 58 -4.66 28.58 1.30
CA LEU A 58 -4.80 28.20 -0.12
C LEU A 58 -5.62 29.18 -0.97
N PRO A 59 -6.75 29.75 -0.51
CA PRO A 59 -7.50 30.72 -1.31
C PRO A 59 -6.65 31.92 -1.70
N LEU A 60 -5.84 32.44 -0.78
CA LEU A 60 -4.99 33.60 -1.04
C LEU A 60 -3.75 33.22 -1.85
N MET A 61 -3.10 32.08 -1.58
CA MET A 61 -2.01 31.57 -2.41
C MET A 61 -2.45 31.35 -3.87
N ALA A 62 -3.63 30.77 -4.08
CA ALA A 62 -4.21 30.59 -5.41
C ALA A 62 -4.56 31.92 -6.08
N ALA A 63 -5.11 32.90 -5.35
CA ALA A 63 -5.40 34.24 -5.87
C ALA A 63 -4.12 35.02 -6.25
N MET A 64 -3.09 34.97 -5.41
CA MET A 64 -1.78 35.60 -5.67
C MET A 64 -1.12 35.01 -6.92
N TYR A 65 -1.07 33.68 -7.04
CA TYR A 65 -0.50 33.04 -8.23
C TYR A 65 -1.36 33.24 -9.49
N ASN A 66 -2.69 33.31 -9.34
CA ASN A 66 -3.62 33.59 -10.43
C ASN A 66 -3.34 34.97 -11.04
N ILE A 67 -3.29 36.01 -10.21
CA ILE A 67 -3.09 37.37 -10.72
C ILE A 67 -1.67 37.56 -11.25
N GLN A 68 -0.65 36.98 -10.58
CA GLN A 68 0.73 36.91 -11.05
C GLN A 68 0.84 36.31 -12.47
N TYR A 69 0.16 35.19 -12.73
CA TYR A 69 0.18 34.55 -14.04
C TYR A 69 -0.63 35.33 -15.10
N LEU A 70 -1.68 36.06 -14.69
CA LEU A 70 -2.40 36.97 -15.57
C LEU A 70 -1.52 38.17 -15.99
N ASP A 71 -0.84 38.80 -15.04
CA ASP A 71 0.05 39.96 -15.28
C ASP A 71 1.21 39.64 -16.22
N LYS A 72 1.70 38.40 -16.17
CA LYS A 72 2.66 37.82 -17.12
C LYS A 72 2.05 37.63 -18.52
N THR A 73 0.92 36.93 -18.61
CA THR A 73 0.24 36.57 -19.88
C THR A 73 -0.55 37.70 -20.54
N ILE A 74 -0.75 38.83 -19.87
CA ILE A 74 -1.47 40.01 -20.41
C ILE A 74 -0.88 40.51 -21.74
N LEU A 75 0.42 40.29 -21.98
CA LEU A 75 1.11 40.69 -23.21
C LEU A 75 0.58 39.94 -24.45
N ASN A 76 0.28 38.64 -24.31
CA ASN A 76 -0.30 37.81 -25.36
C ASN A 76 -1.68 38.34 -25.80
N TYR A 77 -2.50 38.81 -24.86
CA TYR A 77 -3.78 39.44 -25.15
C TYR A 77 -3.63 40.85 -25.73
N ALA A 78 -2.71 41.66 -25.18
CA ALA A 78 -2.43 43.01 -25.68
C ALA A 78 -1.90 43.03 -27.12
N ASN A 79 -1.11 42.02 -27.51
CA ASN A 79 -0.60 41.85 -28.87
C ASN A 79 -1.74 41.81 -29.90
N VAL A 80 -2.75 40.96 -29.68
CA VAL A 80 -3.90 40.84 -30.60
C VAL A 80 -4.87 42.02 -30.52
N MET A 81 -4.77 42.87 -29.49
CA MET A 81 -5.48 44.15 -29.38
C MET A 81 -4.79 45.33 -30.08
N GLY A 82 -3.56 45.15 -30.58
CA GLY A 82 -2.85 46.19 -31.35
C GLY A 82 -1.73 46.94 -30.61
N LEU A 83 -1.30 46.49 -29.41
CA LEU A 83 -0.18 47.06 -28.65
C LEU A 83 1.03 47.41 -29.53
N ALA A 84 1.48 46.47 -30.37
CA ALA A 84 2.64 46.65 -31.23
C ALA A 84 2.47 47.79 -32.24
N LYS A 85 1.25 47.97 -32.77
CA LYS A 85 0.89 49.05 -33.70
C LYS A 85 0.79 50.40 -32.98
N ASP A 86 0.16 50.43 -31.80
CA ASP A 86 0.00 51.68 -31.04
C ASP A 86 1.33 52.24 -30.49
N THR A 87 2.37 51.41 -30.37
CA THR A 87 3.68 51.77 -29.77
C THR A 87 4.86 51.74 -30.74
N ASN A 88 4.62 51.50 -32.03
CA ASN A 88 5.64 51.29 -33.07
C ASN A 88 6.67 50.19 -32.73
N THR A 89 6.24 49.13 -32.04
CA THR A 89 7.08 48.00 -31.66
C THR A 89 7.16 46.99 -32.80
N SER A 90 8.37 46.68 -33.28
CA SER A 90 8.60 45.65 -34.30
C SER A 90 8.36 44.23 -33.77
N ALA A 91 8.25 43.23 -34.67
CA ALA A 91 8.06 41.84 -34.25
C ALA A 91 9.21 41.30 -33.37
N SER A 92 10.46 41.68 -33.68
CA SER A 92 11.62 41.30 -32.85
C SER A 92 11.66 42.07 -31.53
N GLN A 93 11.33 43.36 -31.53
CA GLN A 93 11.17 44.14 -30.30
C GLN A 93 10.07 43.56 -29.40
N PHE A 94 8.94 43.09 -29.96
CA PHE A 94 7.90 42.43 -29.16
C PHE A 94 8.41 41.14 -28.49
N SER A 95 9.22 40.32 -29.19
CA SER A 95 9.89 39.17 -28.56
C SER A 95 10.80 39.61 -27.41
N TYR A 96 11.61 40.65 -27.60
CA TYR A 96 12.47 41.19 -26.54
C TYR A 96 11.67 41.76 -25.36
N LEU A 97 10.53 42.42 -25.61
CA LEU A 97 9.62 42.92 -24.57
C LEU A 97 9.05 41.78 -23.70
N ALA A 98 8.73 40.64 -24.32
CA ALA A 98 8.32 39.44 -23.60
C ALA A 98 9.46 38.89 -22.72
N THR A 99 10.69 38.83 -23.24
CA THR A 99 11.85 38.32 -22.48
C THR A 99 12.33 39.28 -21.38
N ALA A 100 12.15 40.60 -21.52
CA ALA A 100 12.68 41.61 -20.59
C ALA A 100 12.19 41.42 -19.15
N PHE A 101 10.94 40.96 -18.98
CA PHE A 101 10.40 40.58 -17.68
C PHE A 101 11.24 39.48 -17.00
N TYR A 102 11.56 38.41 -17.73
CA TYR A 102 12.31 37.28 -17.19
C TYR A 102 13.79 37.61 -16.94
N VAL A 103 14.35 38.62 -17.61
CA VAL A 103 15.69 39.15 -17.29
C VAL A 103 15.70 39.82 -15.92
N GLY A 104 14.72 40.68 -15.63
CA GLY A 104 14.56 41.29 -14.30
C GLY A 104 14.34 40.24 -13.21
N TYR A 105 13.47 39.27 -13.49
CA TYR A 105 13.20 38.13 -12.61
C TYR A 105 14.47 37.33 -12.28
N LEU A 106 15.22 36.91 -13.31
CA LEU A 106 16.45 36.11 -13.18
C LEU A 106 17.52 36.82 -12.33
N ILE A 107 17.72 38.12 -12.53
CA ILE A 107 18.72 38.92 -11.80
C ILE A 107 18.33 39.08 -10.33
N CYS A 108 17.03 39.28 -10.05
CA CYS A 108 16.53 39.53 -8.69
C CYS A 108 16.28 38.27 -7.86
N GLU A 109 16.28 37.07 -8.46
CA GLU A 109 15.96 35.82 -7.76
C GLU A 109 16.85 35.57 -6.52
N PHE A 110 18.18 35.63 -6.65
CA PHE A 110 19.08 35.48 -5.50
C PHE A 110 18.97 36.62 -4.46
N PRO A 111 18.97 37.91 -4.84
CA PRO A 111 18.68 39.02 -3.92
C PRO A 111 17.36 38.84 -3.14
N GLN A 112 16.27 38.49 -3.83
CA GLN A 112 14.96 38.29 -3.20
C GLN A 112 14.96 37.07 -2.28
N GLY A 113 15.56 35.94 -2.68
CA GLY A 113 15.73 34.77 -1.80
C GLY A 113 16.47 35.09 -0.50
N TYR A 114 17.51 35.93 -0.56
CA TYR A 114 18.24 36.40 0.61
C TYR A 114 17.41 37.34 1.51
N VAL A 115 16.62 38.25 0.92
CA VAL A 115 15.68 39.11 1.66
C VAL A 115 14.61 38.27 2.35
N ILE A 116 13.97 37.37 1.60
CA ILE A 116 12.92 36.44 2.06
C ILE A 116 13.41 35.60 3.25
N GLN A 117 14.68 35.16 3.26
CA GLN A 117 15.23 34.43 4.41
C GLN A 117 15.22 35.27 5.71
N ARG A 118 15.33 36.61 5.65
CA ARG A 118 15.59 37.45 6.82
C ARG A 118 14.38 38.22 7.34
N VAL A 119 13.46 38.61 6.47
CA VAL A 119 12.29 39.41 6.84
C VAL A 119 11.06 38.53 7.11
N PRO A 120 9.93 39.08 7.60
CA PRO A 120 8.66 38.36 7.64
C PRO A 120 8.18 38.01 6.23
N LEU A 121 7.99 36.71 5.98
CA LEU A 121 7.74 36.13 4.66
C LEU A 121 6.47 36.67 3.99
N ALA A 122 5.37 36.77 4.74
CA ALA A 122 4.08 37.25 4.24
C ALA A 122 4.15 38.75 3.89
N LYS A 123 4.89 39.53 4.69
CA LYS A 123 5.03 40.98 4.45
C LYS A 123 5.89 41.27 3.23
N CYS A 124 6.97 40.51 3.02
CA CYS A 124 7.78 40.58 1.80
C CYS A 124 6.97 40.22 0.56
N LEU A 125 6.21 39.12 0.62
CA LEU A 125 5.34 38.64 -0.44
C LEU A 125 4.29 39.68 -0.84
N GLY A 126 3.58 40.25 0.15
CA GLY A 126 2.54 41.25 -0.09
C GLY A 126 3.07 42.57 -0.65
N ILE A 127 4.22 43.07 -0.16
CA ILE A 127 4.86 44.31 -0.68
C ILE A 127 5.25 44.11 -2.15
N ASN A 128 5.92 43.00 -2.47
CA ASN A 128 6.31 42.71 -3.85
C ASN A 128 5.08 42.58 -4.77
N LEU A 129 3.99 41.96 -4.32
CA LEU A 129 2.76 41.85 -5.10
C LEU A 129 2.09 43.22 -5.36
N VAL A 130 2.06 44.13 -4.37
CA VAL A 130 1.59 45.51 -4.58
C VAL A 130 2.46 46.23 -5.61
N LEU A 131 3.79 46.11 -5.52
CA LEU A 131 4.72 46.74 -6.46
C LEU A 131 4.60 46.16 -7.89
N CYS A 132 4.32 44.85 -8.02
CA CYS A 132 3.95 44.23 -9.30
C CYS A 132 2.71 44.89 -9.89
N GLY A 133 1.63 44.99 -9.12
CA GLY A 133 0.38 45.61 -9.56
C GLY A 133 0.52 47.08 -9.96
N VAL A 134 1.37 47.84 -9.26
CA VAL A 134 1.75 49.21 -9.66
C VAL A 134 2.44 49.22 -11.03
N CYS A 135 3.40 48.33 -11.29
CA CYS A 135 4.08 48.24 -12.59
C CYS A 135 3.12 47.85 -13.73
N VAL A 136 2.17 46.94 -13.47
CA VAL A 136 1.14 46.51 -14.43
C VAL A 136 0.16 47.65 -14.71
N ALA A 137 -0.34 48.33 -13.68
CA ALA A 137 -1.23 49.48 -13.84
C ALA A 137 -0.52 50.63 -14.60
N ALA A 138 0.73 50.93 -14.25
CA ALA A 138 1.54 51.94 -14.95
C ALA A 138 1.81 51.59 -16.42
N SER A 139 1.82 50.30 -16.79
CA SER A 139 1.99 49.87 -18.19
C SER A 139 0.85 50.33 -19.10
N SER A 140 -0.32 50.65 -18.55
CA SER A 140 -1.41 51.30 -19.30
C SER A 140 -1.02 52.69 -19.84
N ALA A 141 -0.09 53.40 -19.20
CA ALA A 141 0.41 54.71 -19.64
C ALA A 141 1.60 54.62 -20.62
N GLY A 142 2.06 53.41 -20.97
CA GLY A 142 3.19 53.21 -21.88
C GLY A 142 2.86 53.62 -23.32
N THR A 143 3.53 54.62 -23.86
CA THR A 143 3.33 55.11 -25.25
C THR A 143 4.37 54.62 -26.25
N ASN A 144 5.44 53.99 -25.78
CA ASN A 144 6.60 53.60 -26.59
C ASN A 144 7.25 52.33 -26.03
N TYR A 145 8.07 51.69 -26.87
CA TYR A 145 8.79 50.45 -26.53
C TYR A 145 9.64 50.55 -25.26
N ALA A 146 10.41 51.63 -25.09
CA ALA A 146 11.35 51.76 -23.95
C ALA A 146 10.63 51.83 -22.60
N THR A 147 9.53 52.59 -22.51
CA THR A 147 8.69 52.65 -21.29
C THR A 147 8.14 51.26 -20.93
N LEU A 148 7.67 50.50 -21.92
CA LEU A 148 7.16 49.15 -21.68
C LEU A 148 8.26 48.17 -21.24
N VAL A 149 9.47 48.27 -21.79
CA VAL A 149 10.62 47.45 -21.36
C VAL A 149 11.01 47.75 -19.91
N ILE A 150 11.09 49.02 -19.52
CA ILE A 150 11.42 49.42 -18.13
C ILE A 150 10.41 48.84 -17.14
N LEU A 151 9.11 49.02 -17.42
CA LEU A 151 8.04 48.50 -16.55
C LEU A 151 8.01 46.96 -16.52
N ARG A 152 8.39 46.28 -17.62
CA ARG A 152 8.54 44.82 -17.67
C ARG A 152 9.70 44.33 -16.80
N VAL A 153 10.87 44.97 -16.86
CA VAL A 153 12.02 44.62 -16.03
C VAL A 153 11.67 44.82 -14.55
N LEU A 154 11.11 45.98 -14.18
CA LEU A 154 10.69 46.26 -12.80
C LEU A 154 9.65 45.27 -12.28
N LEU A 155 8.64 44.93 -13.10
CA LEU A 155 7.67 43.89 -12.78
C LEU A 155 8.39 42.56 -12.49
N GLY A 156 9.34 42.14 -13.33
CA GLY A 156 10.16 40.95 -13.10
C GLY A 156 10.92 40.98 -11.77
N CYS A 157 11.56 42.10 -11.44
CA CYS A 157 12.34 42.28 -10.21
C CYS A 157 11.50 42.10 -8.92
N PHE A 158 10.23 42.50 -8.94
CA PHE A 158 9.31 42.30 -7.82
C PHE A 158 8.67 40.91 -7.85
N GLU A 159 8.30 40.41 -9.03
CA GLU A 159 7.58 39.15 -9.17
C GLU A 159 8.42 37.91 -8.81
N SER A 160 9.76 38.01 -8.91
CA SER A 160 10.68 36.95 -8.47
C SER A 160 10.55 36.57 -7.00
N ALA A 161 10.01 37.46 -6.15
CA ALA A 161 9.75 37.10 -4.74
C ALA A 161 8.56 36.15 -4.54
N ILE A 162 7.62 36.08 -5.49
CA ILE A 162 6.28 35.49 -5.25
C ILE A 162 6.34 33.97 -5.25
N SER A 163 6.76 33.37 -6.35
CA SER A 163 6.82 31.90 -6.50
C SER A 163 7.72 31.19 -5.47
N PRO A 164 8.92 31.65 -5.09
CA PRO A 164 9.73 30.99 -4.07
C PRO A 164 9.09 31.12 -2.69
N SER A 165 8.40 32.23 -2.41
CA SER A 165 7.63 32.38 -1.16
C SER A 165 6.51 31.34 -1.06
N LEU A 166 5.73 31.13 -2.13
CA LEU A 166 4.66 30.11 -2.16
C LEU A 166 5.20 28.68 -1.97
N MET A 167 6.38 28.38 -2.53
CA MET A 167 7.07 27.10 -2.33
C MET A 167 7.51 26.93 -0.86
N LEU A 168 8.15 27.95 -0.27
CA LEU A 168 8.56 27.94 1.13
C LEU A 168 7.37 27.75 2.07
N LEU A 169 6.30 28.53 1.89
CA LEU A 169 5.04 28.41 2.63
C LEU A 169 4.46 26.99 2.53
N THR A 170 4.47 26.39 1.34
CA THR A 170 3.97 25.02 1.19
C THR A 170 4.83 24.02 1.97
N SER A 171 6.16 24.18 1.98
CA SER A 171 7.06 23.31 2.76
C SER A 171 7.01 23.55 4.28
N MET A 172 6.66 24.77 4.71
CA MET A 172 6.63 25.25 6.09
C MET A 172 5.37 24.80 6.85
N TRP A 173 4.28 24.48 6.14
CA TRP A 173 2.97 24.20 6.75
C TRP A 173 2.43 22.78 6.51
N TYR A 174 2.97 22.03 5.54
CA TYR A 174 2.41 20.75 5.08
C TYR A 174 3.43 19.59 5.09
N LYS A 175 2.94 18.37 5.37
CA LYS A 175 3.75 17.13 5.27
C LYS A 175 4.16 16.84 3.82
N LYS A 176 5.28 16.14 3.60
CA LYS A 176 5.79 15.83 2.23
C LYS A 176 4.77 15.18 1.28
N SER A 177 3.82 14.40 1.82
CA SER A 177 2.71 13.76 1.08
C SER A 177 1.53 14.71 0.79
N GLU A 178 1.39 15.79 1.55
CA GLU A 178 0.33 16.79 1.40
C GLU A 178 0.71 17.93 0.46
N GLN A 179 2.00 18.27 0.41
CA GLN A 179 2.56 19.34 -0.42
C GLN A 179 2.15 19.26 -1.89
N PRO A 180 2.18 18.10 -2.59
CA PRO A 180 1.91 18.05 -4.03
C PRO A 180 0.53 18.60 -4.39
N ILE A 181 -0.55 18.12 -3.75
CA ILE A 181 -1.91 18.57 -4.05
C ILE A 181 -2.13 20.06 -3.70
N ARG A 182 -1.46 20.59 -2.67
CA ARG A 182 -1.51 22.04 -2.37
C ARG A 182 -0.83 22.86 -3.48
N ILE A 183 0.33 22.40 -3.96
CA ILE A 183 1.01 22.99 -5.12
C ILE A 183 0.10 22.92 -6.35
N GLY A 184 -0.57 21.79 -6.60
CA GLY A 184 -1.54 21.65 -7.69
C GLY A 184 -2.68 22.66 -7.64
N ILE A 185 -3.22 22.93 -6.45
CA ILE A 185 -4.32 23.90 -6.26
C ILE A 185 -3.85 25.33 -6.54
N TRP A 186 -2.76 25.79 -5.90
CA TRP A 186 -2.34 27.19 -6.09
C TRP A 186 -1.64 27.42 -7.44
N PHE A 187 -0.90 26.44 -7.97
CA PHE A 187 -0.29 26.55 -9.31
C PHE A 187 -1.34 26.41 -10.42
N GLY A 188 -2.30 25.50 -10.25
CA GLY A 188 -3.40 25.26 -11.19
C GLY A 188 -4.28 26.48 -11.42
N SER A 189 -4.28 27.46 -10.50
CA SER A 189 -4.97 28.74 -10.68
C SER A 189 -4.44 29.57 -11.87
N GLY A 190 -3.24 29.28 -12.40
CA GLY A 190 -2.77 29.84 -13.68
C GLY A 190 -3.66 29.46 -14.88
N GLY A 191 -4.35 28.32 -14.80
CA GLY A 191 -5.40 27.97 -15.76
C GLY A 191 -6.62 28.88 -15.65
N LEU A 192 -7.02 29.26 -14.43
CA LEU A 192 -8.07 30.27 -14.23
C LEU A 192 -7.65 31.64 -14.78
N SER A 193 -6.36 32.01 -14.69
CA SER A 193 -5.83 33.24 -15.31
C SER A 193 -5.97 33.21 -16.83
N THR A 194 -5.80 32.04 -17.43
CA THR A 194 -5.99 31.84 -18.88
C THR A 194 -7.47 31.98 -19.27
N ILE A 195 -8.39 31.47 -18.45
CA ILE A 195 -9.84 31.65 -18.63
C ILE A 195 -10.23 33.14 -18.51
N VAL A 196 -9.86 33.78 -17.39
CA VAL A 196 -10.17 35.19 -17.11
C VAL A 196 -9.54 36.10 -18.18
N GLY A 197 -8.25 35.92 -18.48
CA GLY A 197 -7.54 36.69 -19.49
C GLY A 197 -8.15 36.55 -20.90
N GLY A 198 -8.55 35.34 -21.30
CA GLY A 198 -9.22 35.10 -22.59
C GLY A 198 -10.59 35.78 -22.68
N LEU A 199 -11.40 35.70 -21.61
CA LEU A 199 -12.72 36.34 -21.53
C LEU A 199 -12.63 37.87 -21.46
N SER A 200 -11.76 38.41 -20.60
CA SER A 200 -11.47 39.85 -20.52
C SER A 200 -10.93 40.37 -21.85
N SER A 201 -10.06 39.61 -22.52
CA SER A 201 -9.53 39.98 -23.84
C SER A 201 -10.62 40.04 -24.90
N PHE A 202 -11.53 39.05 -24.93
CA PHE A 202 -12.69 39.07 -25.81
C PHE A 202 -13.60 40.29 -25.52
N GLY A 203 -13.84 40.60 -24.24
CA GLY A 203 -14.60 41.77 -23.80
C GLY A 203 -13.98 43.09 -24.28
N PHE A 204 -12.72 43.37 -23.92
CA PHE A 204 -12.06 44.63 -24.27
C PHE A 204 -11.83 44.81 -25.79
N GLN A 205 -11.77 43.73 -26.58
CA GLN A 205 -11.78 43.78 -28.05
C GLN A 205 -13.11 44.30 -28.67
N HIS A 206 -14.13 44.63 -27.86
CA HIS A 206 -15.35 45.33 -28.30
C HIS A 206 -15.34 46.84 -27.99
N TYR A 207 -14.39 47.32 -27.18
CA TYR A 207 -14.24 48.73 -26.86
C TYR A 207 -13.56 49.49 -28.00
N HIS A 208 -14.12 50.64 -28.40
CA HIS A 208 -13.65 51.49 -29.50
C HIS A 208 -13.56 52.97 -29.10
N GLY A 209 -12.93 53.25 -27.96
CA GLY A 209 -12.73 54.62 -27.47
C GLY A 209 -11.62 55.39 -28.18
N ARG A 210 -11.60 56.72 -27.98
CA ARG A 210 -10.54 57.62 -28.50
C ARG A 210 -9.45 57.96 -27.48
N ILE A 211 -9.75 57.88 -26.18
CA ILE A 211 -8.86 58.31 -25.09
C ILE A 211 -7.94 57.16 -24.64
N PHE A 212 -8.52 56.01 -24.31
CA PHE A 212 -7.79 54.78 -23.99
C PHE A 212 -7.89 53.77 -25.13
N LYS A 213 -6.87 52.92 -25.26
CA LYS A 213 -6.87 51.71 -26.10
C LYS A 213 -7.36 50.52 -25.28
N SER A 214 -7.95 49.52 -25.94
CA SER A 214 -8.46 48.31 -25.28
C SER A 214 -7.43 47.59 -24.41
N TRP A 215 -6.17 47.53 -24.86
CA TRP A 215 -5.10 46.90 -24.10
C TRP A 215 -4.72 47.72 -22.86
N GLN A 216 -4.70 49.05 -22.95
CA GLN A 216 -4.37 49.92 -21.80
C GLN A 216 -5.37 49.73 -20.66
N ILE A 217 -6.67 49.62 -20.98
CA ILE A 217 -7.72 49.36 -19.98
C ILE A 217 -7.49 48.00 -19.31
N MET A 218 -7.11 46.97 -20.08
CA MET A 218 -6.83 45.64 -19.53
C MET A 218 -5.66 45.68 -18.52
N PHE A 219 -4.55 46.36 -18.86
CA PHE A 219 -3.41 46.57 -17.95
C PHE A 219 -3.81 47.34 -16.68
N LEU A 220 -4.59 48.41 -16.82
CA LEU A 220 -5.04 49.21 -15.67
C LEU A 220 -5.90 48.38 -14.71
N VAL A 221 -6.89 47.66 -15.23
CA VAL A 221 -7.81 46.84 -14.42
C VAL A 221 -7.07 45.69 -13.74
N CYS A 222 -6.21 44.95 -14.46
CA CYS A 222 -5.44 43.86 -13.85
C CYS A 222 -4.53 44.38 -12.74
N GLY A 223 -3.73 45.43 -13.00
CA GLY A 223 -2.82 46.00 -12.01
C GLY A 223 -3.50 46.52 -10.74
N VAL A 224 -4.69 47.14 -10.86
CA VAL A 224 -5.49 47.55 -9.69
C VAL A 224 -5.95 46.34 -8.88
N VAL A 225 -6.41 45.26 -9.54
CA VAL A 225 -6.78 44.01 -8.84
C VAL A 225 -5.56 43.38 -8.15
N THR A 226 -4.39 43.37 -8.80
CA THR A 226 -3.12 42.91 -8.21
C THR A 226 -2.76 43.70 -6.95
N ILE A 227 -2.90 45.04 -6.97
CA ILE A 227 -2.68 45.90 -5.80
C ILE A 227 -3.63 45.51 -4.65
N LEU A 228 -4.93 45.33 -4.93
CA LEU A 228 -5.92 44.97 -3.91
C LEU A 228 -5.63 43.60 -3.27
N ILE A 229 -5.24 42.60 -4.07
CA ILE A 229 -4.83 41.27 -3.56
C ILE A 229 -3.53 41.38 -2.73
N GLY A 230 -2.57 42.19 -3.16
CA GLY A 230 -1.34 42.48 -2.41
C GLY A 230 -1.60 43.12 -1.04
N ILE A 231 -2.48 44.13 -0.98
CA ILE A 231 -2.92 44.75 0.28
C ILE A 231 -3.62 43.72 1.17
N TRP A 232 -4.50 42.89 0.60
CA TRP A 232 -5.20 41.85 1.37
C TRP A 232 -4.23 40.82 1.97
N ALA A 233 -3.21 40.41 1.21
CA ALA A 233 -2.13 39.55 1.70
C ALA A 233 -1.33 40.20 2.84
N LEU A 234 -1.01 41.51 2.75
CA LEU A 234 -0.32 42.24 3.82
C LEU A 234 -1.10 42.27 5.14
N LEU A 235 -2.43 42.32 5.08
CA LEU A 235 -3.30 42.41 6.24
C LEU A 235 -3.58 41.05 6.89
N VAL A 236 -3.82 40.00 6.09
CA VAL A 236 -4.39 38.73 6.58
C VAL A 236 -3.40 37.57 6.60
N PHE A 237 -2.37 37.57 5.74
CA PHE A 237 -1.55 36.38 5.54
C PHE A 237 -0.51 36.20 6.67
N PRO A 238 -0.40 35.00 7.28
CA PRO A 238 0.51 34.74 8.39
C PRO A 238 1.94 34.46 7.91
N ASP A 239 2.94 34.90 8.68
CA ASP A 239 4.34 34.71 8.31
C ASP A 239 4.82 33.25 8.52
N ASN A 240 4.42 32.60 9.62
CA ASN A 240 4.79 31.23 9.97
C ASN A 240 3.77 30.59 10.96
N PRO A 241 3.85 29.27 11.26
CA PRO A 241 2.93 28.63 12.22
C PRO A 241 2.90 29.26 13.61
N MET A 242 4.06 29.73 14.08
CA MET A 242 4.26 30.28 15.43
C MET A 242 3.57 31.65 15.62
N SER A 243 3.61 32.51 14.59
CA SER A 243 3.01 33.86 14.58
C SER A 243 1.54 33.88 14.15
N SER A 244 0.99 32.74 13.74
CA SER A 244 -0.37 32.63 13.18
C SER A 244 -1.51 32.94 14.18
N GLY A 245 -2.72 33.11 13.67
CA GLY A 245 -3.96 33.26 14.45
C GLY A 245 -4.56 31.95 15.00
N LEU A 246 -3.85 30.82 14.87
CA LEU A 246 -4.27 29.54 15.46
C LEU A 246 -4.21 29.59 16.99
N THR A 247 -5.03 28.79 17.68
CA THR A 247 -4.92 28.65 19.15
C THR A 247 -3.60 27.98 19.54
N GLN A 248 -3.15 28.18 20.78
CA GLN A 248 -1.88 27.62 21.28
C GLN A 248 -1.77 26.09 21.05
N ARG A 249 -2.85 25.34 21.31
CA ARG A 249 -2.89 23.88 21.04
C ARG A 249 -2.74 23.56 19.55
N GLU A 250 -3.40 24.32 18.68
CA GLU A 250 -3.35 24.11 17.22
C GLU A 250 -1.99 24.47 16.64
N LYS A 251 -1.29 25.48 17.18
CA LYS A 251 0.09 25.81 16.82
C LYS A 251 1.05 24.66 17.12
N LEU A 252 0.93 24.07 18.32
CA LEU A 252 1.73 22.91 18.72
C LEU A 252 1.48 21.71 17.79
N ILE A 253 0.23 21.42 17.45
CA ILE A 253 -0.13 20.37 16.47
C ILE A 253 0.44 20.68 15.07
N ALA A 254 0.34 21.93 14.62
CA ALA A 254 0.82 22.38 13.31
C ALA A 254 2.35 22.30 13.16
N ILE A 255 3.10 22.48 14.26
CA ILE A 255 4.56 22.33 14.30
C ILE A 255 4.96 20.86 14.43
N GLU A 256 4.42 20.15 15.43
CA GLU A 256 4.86 18.80 15.78
C GLU A 256 4.62 17.80 14.64
N ARG A 257 3.49 17.93 13.93
CA ARG A 257 3.19 17.10 12.76
C ARG A 257 4.25 17.18 11.65
N LEU A 258 5.04 18.26 11.59
CA LEU A 258 6.05 18.48 10.56
C LEU A 258 7.42 17.92 10.96
N ARG A 259 7.61 17.46 12.21
CA ARG A 259 8.83 16.76 12.65
C ARG A 259 9.16 15.57 11.73
N SER A 260 8.13 14.85 11.27
CA SER A 260 8.26 13.74 10.32
C SER A 260 8.87 14.11 8.97
N ASN A 261 8.84 15.39 8.56
CA ASN A 261 9.46 15.81 7.29
C ASN A 261 11.01 15.81 7.37
N LYS A 262 11.60 15.97 8.57
CA LYS A 262 13.04 16.19 8.80
C LYS A 262 13.67 17.34 7.96
N THR A 263 12.92 18.40 7.68
CA THR A 263 13.37 19.49 6.77
C THR A 263 13.51 20.88 7.40
N GLY A 264 13.31 21.03 8.71
CA GLY A 264 13.07 22.32 9.36
C GLY A 264 11.77 23.01 8.91
N ILE A 265 11.42 24.11 9.61
CA ILE A 265 10.29 25.00 9.35
C ILE A 265 10.81 26.39 8.96
N GLU A 266 11.62 27.04 9.80
CA GLU A 266 12.17 28.38 9.54
C GLU A 266 13.52 28.62 10.25
N ASN A 267 14.47 29.23 9.54
CA ASN A 267 15.70 29.74 10.14
C ASN A 267 16.23 30.97 9.41
N LYS A 268 16.33 32.10 10.12
CA LYS A 268 16.76 33.39 9.56
C LYS A 268 18.26 33.52 9.25
N THR A 269 19.09 32.53 9.61
CA THR A 269 20.56 32.57 9.42
C THR A 269 20.98 32.03 8.05
N PHE A 270 21.71 32.85 7.29
CA PHE A 270 22.25 32.46 5.99
C PHE A 270 23.53 31.62 6.12
N GLN A 271 23.51 30.37 5.64
CA GLN A 271 24.67 29.48 5.67
C GLN A 271 25.35 29.34 4.29
N LYS A 272 26.53 29.96 4.10
CA LYS A 272 27.31 29.90 2.85
C LYS A 272 27.61 28.47 2.38
N ALA A 273 27.89 27.55 3.30
CA ALA A 273 28.18 26.15 2.97
C ALA A 273 27.00 25.46 2.27
N GLN A 274 25.78 25.65 2.79
CA GLN A 274 24.55 25.09 2.20
C GLN A 274 24.28 25.60 0.77
N MET A 275 24.59 26.87 0.51
CA MET A 275 24.46 27.46 -0.83
C MET A 275 25.44 26.81 -1.83
N PHE A 276 26.72 26.65 -1.45
CA PHE A 276 27.70 25.99 -2.31
C PHE A 276 27.44 24.49 -2.47
N GLU A 277 26.78 23.85 -1.50
CA GLU A 277 26.31 22.47 -1.63
C GLU A 277 25.21 22.35 -2.70
N ALA A 278 24.17 23.21 -2.65
CA ALA A 278 23.12 23.25 -3.68
C ALA A 278 23.67 23.50 -5.09
N LEU A 279 24.64 24.41 -5.24
CA LEU A 279 25.27 24.73 -6.53
C LEU A 279 26.11 23.59 -7.13
N ARG A 280 26.47 22.58 -6.32
CA ARG A 280 27.29 21.42 -6.74
C ARG A 280 26.52 20.11 -6.76
N ASP A 281 25.27 20.09 -6.31
CA ASP A 281 24.44 18.89 -6.32
C ASP A 281 23.99 18.57 -7.75
N ALA A 282 24.50 17.48 -8.31
CA ALA A 282 24.16 17.03 -9.66
C ALA A 282 22.65 16.84 -9.88
N LYS A 283 21.90 16.52 -8.82
CA LYS A 283 20.43 16.37 -8.88
C LYS A 283 19.74 17.70 -9.12
N VAL A 284 20.25 18.78 -8.52
CA VAL A 284 19.78 20.15 -8.76
C VAL A 284 20.09 20.56 -10.21
N LEU A 285 21.28 20.26 -10.72
CA LEU A 285 21.65 20.55 -12.12
C LEU A 285 20.74 19.82 -13.13
N ILE A 286 20.39 18.55 -12.89
CA ILE A 286 19.44 17.82 -13.73
C ILE A 286 18.05 18.46 -13.67
N ILE A 287 17.57 18.82 -12.47
CA ILE A 287 16.30 19.55 -12.28
C ILE A 287 16.31 20.88 -13.04
N MET A 288 17.41 21.64 -13.01
CA MET A 288 17.54 22.90 -13.74
C MET A 288 17.33 22.70 -15.26
N VAL A 289 17.97 21.70 -15.87
CA VAL A 289 17.79 21.41 -17.30
C VAL A 289 16.34 20.97 -17.60
N MET A 290 15.75 20.12 -16.76
CA MET A 290 14.33 19.72 -16.90
C MET A 290 13.38 20.93 -16.85
N VAL A 291 13.65 21.89 -15.97
CA VAL A 291 12.85 23.12 -15.86
C VAL A 291 13.06 24.02 -17.07
N ILE A 292 14.28 24.17 -17.59
CA ILE A 292 14.53 24.92 -18.84
C ILE A 292 13.71 24.32 -19.98
N CYS A 293 13.79 23.00 -20.18
CA CYS A 293 13.02 22.30 -21.22
C CYS A 293 11.50 22.51 -21.05
N GLY A 294 10.94 22.34 -19.85
CA GLY A 294 9.51 22.55 -19.62
C GLY A 294 9.07 24.02 -19.73
N SER A 295 9.95 24.97 -19.42
CA SER A 295 9.64 26.40 -19.35
C SER A 295 9.83 27.13 -20.68
N GLU A 296 10.55 26.54 -21.64
CA GLU A 296 10.59 27.00 -23.04
C GLU A 296 9.17 27.02 -23.64
N ILE A 297 8.47 25.89 -23.54
CA ILE A 297 7.06 25.73 -23.97
C ILE A 297 6.15 26.73 -23.27
N ASN A 298 6.34 26.94 -21.95
CA ASN A 298 5.59 27.94 -21.20
C ASN A 298 5.83 29.36 -21.75
N GLY A 299 7.09 29.76 -21.94
CA GLY A 299 7.44 31.10 -22.43
C GLY A 299 6.94 31.36 -23.84
N ALA A 300 7.07 30.38 -24.72
CA ALA A 300 6.51 30.37 -26.07
C ALA A 300 4.98 30.62 -26.04
N LEU A 301 4.23 29.73 -25.39
CA LEU A 301 2.77 29.77 -25.43
C LEU A 301 2.19 30.92 -24.60
N ALA A 302 2.76 31.26 -23.44
CA ALA A 302 2.31 32.37 -22.60
C ALA A 302 2.33 33.74 -23.31
N ASN A 303 3.18 33.92 -24.34
CA ASN A 303 3.32 35.16 -25.09
C ASN A 303 2.71 35.10 -26.51
N TYR A 304 2.62 33.91 -27.12
CA TYR A 304 2.18 33.76 -28.51
C TYR A 304 0.94 32.88 -28.73
N GLN A 305 0.35 32.23 -27.71
CA GLN A 305 -0.79 31.31 -27.88
C GLN A 305 -1.93 31.89 -28.72
N THR A 306 -2.38 33.12 -28.47
CA THR A 306 -3.51 33.71 -29.22
C THR A 306 -3.13 33.99 -30.68
N SER A 307 -1.86 34.32 -30.93
CA SER A 307 -1.30 34.51 -32.28
C SER A 307 -1.07 33.18 -33.01
N LEU A 308 -0.71 32.11 -32.29
CA LEU A 308 -0.57 30.76 -32.81
C LEU A 308 -1.94 30.17 -33.19
N ILE A 309 -2.96 30.33 -32.34
CA ILE A 309 -4.35 29.98 -32.68
C ILE A 309 -4.83 30.80 -33.91
N LYS A 310 -4.53 32.10 -33.96
CA LYS A 310 -4.83 32.94 -35.13
C LYS A 310 -4.16 32.40 -36.42
N SER A 311 -2.93 31.88 -36.34
CA SER A 311 -2.23 31.28 -37.48
C SER A 311 -2.96 30.05 -38.08
N PHE A 312 -3.74 29.33 -37.29
CA PHE A 312 -4.56 28.21 -37.76
C PHE A 312 -5.78 28.67 -38.59
N GLY A 313 -5.98 29.97 -38.78
CA GLY A 313 -7.04 30.56 -39.60
C GLY A 313 -8.26 31.06 -38.81
N PHE A 314 -8.10 31.35 -37.51
CA PHE A 314 -9.15 31.95 -36.68
C PHE A 314 -8.98 33.48 -36.58
N GLY A 315 -10.10 34.21 -36.48
CA GLY A 315 -10.07 35.66 -36.23
C GLY A 315 -9.63 36.02 -34.81
N SER A 316 -9.17 37.26 -34.58
CA SER A 316 -8.63 37.72 -33.28
C SER A 316 -9.52 37.41 -32.07
N LYS A 317 -10.79 37.87 -32.13
CA LYS A 317 -11.78 37.66 -31.07
C LYS A 317 -12.03 36.17 -30.78
N LYS A 318 -12.17 35.35 -31.83
CA LYS A 318 -12.38 33.90 -31.69
C LYS A 318 -11.13 33.19 -31.15
N SER A 319 -9.94 33.66 -31.50
CA SER A 319 -8.67 33.12 -30.99
C SER A 319 -8.52 33.34 -29.49
N ALA A 320 -8.94 34.50 -28.96
CA ALA A 320 -8.94 34.78 -27.52
C ALA A 320 -9.89 33.84 -26.74
N LEU A 321 -11.08 33.55 -27.29
CA LEU A 321 -12.00 32.57 -26.69
C LEU A 321 -11.48 31.13 -26.73
N LEU A 322 -10.76 30.76 -27.80
CA LEU A 322 -10.17 29.42 -27.95
C LEU A 322 -9.00 29.15 -26.98
N SER A 323 -8.51 30.16 -26.26
CA SER A 323 -7.61 29.97 -25.12
C SER A 323 -8.34 29.46 -23.86
N VAL A 324 -9.65 29.69 -23.70
CA VAL A 324 -10.41 29.31 -22.48
C VAL A 324 -10.35 27.79 -22.18
N PRO A 325 -10.56 26.88 -23.15
CA PRO A 325 -10.41 25.43 -22.90
C PRO A 325 -9.01 25.03 -22.41
N THR A 326 -7.98 25.75 -22.83
CA THR A 326 -6.61 25.52 -22.33
C THR A 326 -6.53 25.72 -20.83
N GLY A 327 -7.12 26.80 -20.32
CA GLY A 327 -7.14 27.08 -18.89
C GLY A 327 -7.88 26.01 -18.07
N VAL A 328 -8.97 25.46 -18.61
CA VAL A 328 -9.70 24.33 -17.99
C VAL A 328 -8.81 23.08 -17.94
N ILE A 329 -8.13 22.75 -19.04
CA ILE A 329 -7.19 21.63 -19.12
C ILE A 329 -6.07 21.80 -18.10
N SER A 330 -5.45 22.98 -18.02
CA SER A 330 -4.37 23.24 -17.04
C SER A 330 -4.83 23.05 -15.59
N ILE A 331 -6.04 23.49 -15.22
CA ILE A 331 -6.60 23.26 -13.86
C ILE A 331 -6.74 21.75 -13.60
N LEU A 332 -7.40 21.02 -14.50
CA LEU A 332 -7.68 19.60 -14.34
C LEU A 332 -6.39 18.78 -14.27
N VAL A 333 -5.44 19.04 -15.17
CA VAL A 333 -4.16 18.33 -15.24
C VAL A 333 -3.29 18.65 -14.02
N CYS A 334 -3.11 19.92 -13.64
CA CYS A 334 -2.30 20.27 -12.47
C CYS A 334 -2.88 19.65 -11.19
N THR A 335 -4.20 19.66 -11.02
CA THR A 335 -4.84 19.11 -9.81
C THR A 335 -4.78 17.58 -9.79
N SER A 336 -5.08 16.91 -10.91
CA SER A 336 -5.07 15.44 -10.98
C SER A 336 -3.66 14.85 -10.91
N SER A 337 -2.69 15.41 -11.65
CA SER A 337 -1.31 14.91 -11.63
C SER A 337 -0.70 15.04 -10.23
N THR A 338 -0.89 16.19 -9.57
CA THR A 338 -0.34 16.40 -8.22
C THR A 338 -1.09 15.62 -7.14
N TYR A 339 -2.39 15.35 -7.32
CA TYR A 339 -3.13 14.41 -6.48
C TYR A 339 -2.52 13.01 -6.56
N VAL A 340 -2.31 12.49 -7.77
CA VAL A 340 -1.69 11.17 -7.98
C VAL A 340 -0.26 11.15 -7.46
N ALA A 341 0.53 12.19 -7.68
CA ALA A 341 1.90 12.31 -7.18
C ALA A 341 1.96 12.32 -5.64
N GLY A 342 1.03 13.00 -4.95
CA GLY A 342 0.93 12.97 -3.49
C GLY A 342 0.40 11.66 -2.91
N ARG A 343 -0.46 10.94 -3.65
CA ARG A 343 -1.00 9.63 -3.25
C ARG A 343 -0.02 8.47 -3.46
N THR A 344 0.75 8.51 -4.54
CA THR A 344 1.66 7.41 -4.93
C THR A 344 3.10 7.66 -4.52
N ASN A 345 3.48 8.91 -4.20
CA ASN A 345 4.86 9.36 -3.99
C ASN A 345 5.78 9.16 -5.24
N GLN A 346 5.22 8.83 -6.41
CA GLN A 346 5.94 8.58 -7.67
C GLN A 346 5.97 9.83 -8.56
N ARG A 347 6.48 10.97 -8.05
CA ARG A 347 6.36 12.30 -8.69
C ARG A 347 6.92 12.29 -10.12
N LEU A 348 8.10 11.70 -10.32
CA LEU A 348 8.72 11.62 -11.66
C LEU A 348 7.98 10.70 -12.63
N LEU A 349 7.43 9.56 -12.18
CA LEU A 349 6.66 8.67 -13.08
C LEU A 349 5.34 9.31 -13.52
N VAL A 350 4.68 10.07 -12.64
CA VAL A 350 3.50 10.84 -13.04
C VAL A 350 3.85 11.81 -14.18
N LEU A 351 4.98 12.52 -14.09
CA LEU A 351 5.43 13.40 -15.17
C LEU A 351 5.80 12.62 -16.45
N ALA A 352 6.41 11.43 -16.33
CA ALA A 352 6.70 10.56 -17.46
C ALA A 352 5.44 10.20 -18.27
N CYS A 353 4.30 9.98 -17.62
CA CYS A 353 3.05 9.65 -18.29
C CYS A 353 2.47 10.80 -19.14
N PHE A 354 2.68 12.06 -18.74
CA PHE A 354 2.14 13.22 -19.46
C PHE A 354 3.06 13.74 -20.58
N LEU A 355 4.38 13.58 -20.46
CA LEU A 355 5.34 14.08 -21.44
C LEU A 355 5.11 13.60 -22.90
N PRO A 356 4.76 12.32 -23.16
CA PRO A 356 4.38 11.86 -24.51
C PRO A 356 3.21 12.63 -25.14
N LEU A 357 2.25 13.09 -24.34
CA LEU A 357 1.13 13.92 -24.84
C LEU A 357 1.65 15.27 -25.36
N GLY A 358 2.65 15.85 -24.70
CA GLY A 358 3.33 17.06 -25.17
C GLY A 358 4.06 16.86 -26.50
N ILE A 359 4.77 15.73 -26.65
CA ILE A 359 5.46 15.35 -27.90
C ILE A 359 4.46 15.21 -29.05
N VAL A 360 3.36 14.48 -28.84
CA VAL A 360 2.27 14.34 -29.82
C VAL A 360 1.63 15.70 -30.12
N GLY A 361 1.39 16.53 -29.09
CA GLY A 361 0.80 17.86 -29.24
C GLY A 361 1.63 18.78 -30.14
N ALA A 362 2.93 18.86 -29.89
CA ALA A 362 3.87 19.62 -30.70
C ALA A 362 3.94 19.07 -32.14
N SER A 363 3.97 17.74 -32.31
CA SER A 363 3.98 17.06 -33.61
C SER A 363 2.74 17.40 -34.46
N LEU A 364 1.54 17.36 -33.86
CA LEU A 364 0.29 17.71 -34.55
C LEU A 364 0.28 19.18 -35.01
N MET A 365 0.83 20.10 -34.22
CA MET A 365 0.96 21.51 -34.64
C MET A 365 1.99 21.72 -35.75
N ALA A 366 3.09 20.96 -35.73
CA ALA A 366 4.20 21.07 -36.68
C ALA A 366 3.86 20.48 -38.05
N PHE A 367 3.35 19.26 -38.10
CA PHE A 367 3.30 18.47 -39.34
C PHE A 367 1.92 18.39 -40.00
N LEU A 368 0.83 18.77 -39.33
CA LEU A 368 -0.49 18.81 -40.00
C LEU A 368 -0.60 19.96 -41.00
N PRO A 369 -1.32 19.77 -42.12
CA PRO A 369 -1.65 20.85 -43.03
C PRO A 369 -2.62 21.86 -42.37
N THR A 370 -2.58 23.12 -42.79
CA THR A 370 -3.42 24.19 -42.22
C THR A 370 -4.92 24.04 -42.52
N SER A 371 -5.29 23.15 -43.46
CA SER A 371 -6.66 22.68 -43.63
C SER A 371 -7.18 21.85 -42.45
N ALA A 372 -6.32 21.10 -41.76
CA ALA A 372 -6.65 20.24 -40.61
C ALA A 372 -6.74 21.04 -39.29
N ARG A 373 -7.49 22.14 -39.29
CA ARG A 373 -7.63 23.06 -38.15
C ARG A 373 -8.00 22.37 -36.82
N PRO A 374 -8.92 21.38 -36.77
CA PRO A 374 -9.23 20.68 -35.53
C PRO A 374 -8.02 19.94 -34.95
N GLY A 375 -7.22 19.28 -35.80
CA GLY A 375 -6.01 18.56 -35.37
C GLY A 375 -4.93 19.49 -34.81
N LYS A 376 -4.72 20.68 -35.41
CA LYS A 376 -3.82 21.71 -34.83
C LYS A 376 -4.32 22.24 -33.49
N MET A 377 -5.64 22.39 -33.30
CA MET A 377 -6.22 22.75 -31.99
C MET A 377 -6.07 21.65 -30.95
N VAL A 378 -6.26 20.37 -31.31
CA VAL A 378 -5.95 19.24 -30.41
C VAL A 378 -4.46 19.25 -30.04
N GLY A 379 -3.57 19.50 -31.01
CA GLY A 379 -2.13 19.64 -30.76
C GLY A 379 -1.81 20.73 -29.73
N GLN A 380 -2.41 21.92 -29.90
CA GLN A 380 -2.31 23.01 -28.93
C GLN A 380 -2.75 22.58 -27.53
N TYR A 381 -3.91 21.94 -27.40
CA TYR A 381 -4.43 21.51 -26.10
C TYR A 381 -3.57 20.43 -25.43
N LEU A 382 -3.06 19.45 -26.19
CA LEU A 382 -2.16 18.41 -25.67
C LEU A 382 -0.85 18.97 -25.11
N THR A 383 -0.28 20.03 -25.71
CA THR A 383 0.94 20.67 -25.15
C THR A 383 0.74 21.31 -23.77
N HIS A 384 -0.51 21.66 -23.42
CA HIS A 384 -0.87 22.15 -22.07
C HIS A 384 -1.26 21.04 -21.09
N MET A 385 -1.21 19.77 -21.50
CA MET A 385 -1.42 18.63 -20.61
C MET A 385 -0.15 18.17 -19.88
N VAL A 386 0.96 18.91 -19.92
CA VAL A 386 2.23 18.50 -19.29
C VAL A 386 2.53 19.32 -18.03
N PRO A 387 2.38 18.75 -16.81
CA PRO A 387 2.49 19.47 -15.55
C PRO A 387 3.94 19.53 -15.02
N THR A 388 4.92 19.87 -15.86
CA THR A 388 6.36 19.82 -15.51
C THR A 388 6.68 20.62 -14.24
N THR A 389 6.37 21.93 -14.24
CA THR A 389 6.73 22.85 -13.16
C THR A 389 6.12 22.51 -11.79
N PRO A 390 4.80 22.26 -11.63
CA PRO A 390 4.24 21.92 -10.31
C PRO A 390 4.76 20.58 -9.77
N ILE A 391 5.08 19.62 -10.64
CA ILE A 391 5.73 18.37 -10.23
C ILE A 391 7.16 18.65 -9.73
N ILE A 392 7.97 19.44 -10.44
CA ILE A 392 9.30 19.83 -9.98
C ILE A 392 9.25 20.59 -8.64
N TYR A 393 8.31 21.50 -8.46
CA TYR A 393 8.15 22.21 -7.17
C TYR A 393 7.84 21.22 -6.02
N SER A 394 7.05 20.17 -6.29
CA SER A 394 6.75 19.12 -5.31
C SER A 394 7.92 18.19 -5.01
N ILE A 395 8.85 18.01 -5.96
CA ILE A 395 10.13 17.30 -5.77
C ILE A 395 11.06 18.16 -4.91
N ALA A 396 11.19 19.44 -5.23
CA ALA A 396 12.05 20.37 -4.50
C ALA A 396 11.64 20.54 -3.03
N ALA A 397 10.34 20.63 -2.75
CA ALA A 397 9.81 20.75 -1.39
C ALA A 397 10.02 19.49 -0.53
N ALA A 398 10.07 18.31 -1.15
CA ALA A 398 10.19 17.02 -0.46
C ALA A 398 11.64 16.53 -0.27
N ASN A 399 12.56 16.88 -1.18
CA ASN A 399 13.86 16.22 -1.33
C ASN A 399 15.08 17.06 -0.93
N PHE A 400 14.90 18.30 -0.47
CA PHE A 400 16.00 19.14 0.02
C PHE A 400 15.73 19.66 1.44
N SER A 401 16.73 19.60 2.32
CA SER A 401 16.67 20.17 3.68
C SER A 401 17.80 21.19 3.92
N GLY A 402 17.76 21.88 5.05
CA GLY A 402 18.60 23.04 5.32
C GLY A 402 17.98 24.30 4.70
N HIS A 403 17.77 25.33 5.52
CA HIS A 403 16.94 26.47 5.11
C HIS A 403 17.58 27.29 3.99
N THR A 404 18.90 27.52 4.05
CA THR A 404 19.63 28.21 2.96
C THR A 404 19.78 27.31 1.74
N LYS A 405 19.91 25.98 1.88
CA LYS A 405 19.92 25.06 0.74
C LYS A 405 18.59 25.10 -0.01
N LYS A 406 17.45 24.95 0.69
CA LYS A 406 16.09 25.06 0.12
C LYS A 406 15.89 26.35 -0.68
N ILE A 407 16.24 27.50 -0.09
CA ILE A 407 16.13 28.80 -0.76
C ILE A 407 17.03 28.86 -2.01
N THR A 408 18.26 28.35 -1.92
CA THR A 408 19.19 28.29 -3.07
C THR A 408 18.64 27.39 -4.18
N VAL A 409 18.06 26.23 -3.86
CA VAL A 409 17.46 25.32 -4.85
C VAL A 409 16.22 25.93 -5.50
N ASN A 410 15.33 26.57 -4.72
CA ASN A 410 14.18 27.28 -5.26
C ASN A 410 14.63 28.39 -6.23
N ALA A 411 15.64 29.18 -5.86
CA ALA A 411 16.22 30.21 -6.71
C ALA A 411 16.82 29.63 -8.00
N LEU A 412 17.55 28.51 -7.93
CA LEU A 412 18.12 27.84 -9.11
C LEU A 412 17.04 27.28 -10.05
N ILE A 413 15.95 26.73 -9.50
CA ILE A 413 14.76 26.30 -10.25
C ILE A 413 14.11 27.50 -10.97
N LEU A 414 14.02 28.65 -10.31
CA LEU A 414 13.33 29.83 -10.83
C LEU A 414 14.18 30.66 -11.80
N ILE A 415 15.50 30.66 -11.63
CA ILE A 415 16.47 31.07 -12.67
C ILE A 415 16.31 30.18 -13.92
N SER A 416 16.20 28.86 -13.73
CA SER A 416 16.01 27.91 -14.83
C SER A 416 14.67 28.10 -15.55
N PHE A 417 13.61 28.38 -14.79
CA PHE A 417 12.31 28.78 -15.32
C PHE A 417 12.44 30.05 -16.15
N SER A 418 13.14 31.05 -15.65
CA SER A 418 13.38 32.32 -16.36
C SER A 418 14.18 32.11 -17.65
N ILE A 419 15.24 31.29 -17.63
CA ILE A 419 16.03 30.93 -18.83
C ILE A 419 15.15 30.27 -19.89
N GLY A 420 14.36 29.25 -19.53
CA GLY A 420 13.44 28.63 -20.48
C GLY A 420 12.44 29.64 -21.04
N ASN A 421 11.84 30.47 -20.19
CA ASN A 421 10.91 31.51 -20.62
C ASN A 421 11.54 32.66 -21.45
N ILE A 422 12.87 32.84 -21.41
CA ILE A 422 13.60 33.72 -22.32
C ILE A 422 13.78 33.04 -23.69
N ILE A 423 14.12 31.75 -23.70
CA ILE A 423 14.33 30.99 -24.94
C ILE A 423 13.02 30.87 -25.74
N GLY A 424 11.90 30.55 -25.10
CA GLY A 424 10.62 30.28 -25.76
C GLY A 424 10.15 31.37 -26.75
N PRO A 425 9.99 32.64 -26.33
CA PRO A 425 9.61 33.74 -27.22
C PRO A 425 10.60 33.99 -28.36
N LEU A 426 11.88 33.64 -28.20
CA LEU A 426 12.92 33.85 -29.22
C LEU A 426 12.86 32.80 -30.34
N THR A 427 12.20 31.66 -30.14
CA THR A 427 11.95 30.68 -31.22
C THR A 427 10.86 31.18 -32.20
N PHE A 428 9.99 32.10 -31.78
CA PHE A 428 8.90 32.69 -32.58
C PHE A 428 9.39 33.89 -33.42
N THR A 429 10.16 33.59 -34.48
CA THR A 429 10.73 34.64 -35.35
C THR A 429 9.74 35.18 -36.39
N GLY A 430 9.78 36.49 -36.65
CA GLY A 430 8.95 37.12 -37.69
C GLY A 430 9.22 36.61 -39.11
N ALA A 431 10.41 36.07 -39.39
CA ALA A 431 10.76 35.47 -40.68
C ALA A 431 10.03 34.14 -40.96
N THR A 432 9.52 33.47 -39.92
CA THR A 432 8.78 32.20 -40.04
C THR A 432 7.28 32.37 -39.72
N ALA A 433 6.83 33.59 -39.45
CA ALA A 433 5.42 33.90 -39.31
C ALA A 433 4.69 33.73 -40.66
N PRO A 434 3.43 33.26 -40.67
CA PRO A 434 2.61 32.95 -39.51
C PRO A 434 2.75 31.50 -38.98
N ASP A 435 3.48 30.61 -39.65
CA ASP A 435 3.45 29.17 -39.28
C ASP A 435 4.41 28.79 -38.14
N TYR A 436 5.48 29.54 -37.87
CA TYR A 436 6.39 29.34 -36.74
C TYR A 436 6.96 27.90 -36.63
N PHE A 437 7.25 27.26 -37.76
CA PHE A 437 7.66 25.85 -37.79
C PHE A 437 8.86 25.52 -36.86
N PRO A 438 9.96 26.30 -36.81
CA PRO A 438 11.09 25.98 -35.92
C PRO A 438 10.72 25.98 -34.43
N ALA A 439 9.81 26.84 -33.99
CA ALA A 439 9.36 26.89 -32.61
C ALA A 439 8.64 25.60 -32.19
N LYS A 440 7.77 25.08 -33.07
CA LYS A 440 7.06 23.82 -32.82
C LYS A 440 8.01 22.62 -32.73
N ILE A 441 9.09 22.63 -33.52
CA ILE A 441 10.16 21.63 -33.44
C ILE A 441 10.96 21.78 -32.13
N ALA A 442 11.27 23.01 -31.71
CA ALA A 442 11.95 23.26 -30.43
C ALA A 442 11.16 22.70 -29.23
N MET A 443 9.83 22.93 -29.20
CA MET A 443 8.93 22.37 -28.18
C MET A 443 8.98 20.83 -28.15
N MET A 444 8.95 20.19 -29.33
CA MET A 444 9.01 18.72 -29.46
C MET A 444 10.35 18.15 -28.93
N CYS A 445 11.47 18.81 -29.26
CA CYS A 445 12.79 18.45 -28.73
C CYS A 445 12.87 18.65 -27.21
N CYS A 446 12.32 19.73 -26.68
CA CYS A 446 12.31 20.00 -25.23
C CYS A 446 11.47 18.98 -24.45
N PHE A 447 10.29 18.60 -24.93
CA PHE A 447 9.50 17.52 -24.32
C PHE A 447 10.25 16.17 -24.35
N SER A 448 10.90 15.85 -25.46
CA SER A 448 11.67 14.60 -25.62
C SER A 448 12.90 14.56 -24.69
N GLY A 449 13.63 15.68 -24.58
CA GLY A 449 14.75 15.82 -23.63
C GLY A 449 14.30 15.71 -22.18
N ALA A 450 13.19 16.38 -21.82
CA ALA A 450 12.61 16.27 -20.48
C ALA A 450 12.20 14.83 -20.14
N PHE A 451 11.65 14.07 -21.10
CA PHE A 451 11.27 12.66 -20.91
C PHE A 451 12.48 11.78 -20.57
N VAL A 452 13.62 11.95 -21.26
CA VAL A 452 14.86 11.24 -20.92
C VAL A 452 15.37 11.65 -19.53
N LEU A 453 15.39 12.95 -19.23
CA LEU A 453 15.90 13.47 -17.95
C LEU A 453 15.07 13.03 -16.73
N VAL A 454 13.76 12.80 -16.90
CA VAL A 454 12.91 12.20 -15.85
C VAL A 454 13.47 10.86 -15.35
N PHE A 455 13.87 9.97 -16.27
CA PHE A 455 14.45 8.67 -15.90
C PHE A 455 15.86 8.81 -15.32
N VAL A 456 16.68 9.72 -15.85
CA VAL A 456 18.03 10.00 -15.31
C VAL A 456 17.96 10.49 -13.86
N LEU A 457 17.08 11.46 -13.57
CA LEU A 457 16.89 11.98 -12.22
C LEU A 457 16.33 10.92 -11.28
N ARG A 458 15.36 10.11 -11.75
CA ARG A 458 14.78 9.01 -10.97
C ARG A 458 15.85 7.98 -10.61
N PHE A 459 16.70 7.60 -11.57
CA PHE A 459 17.81 6.67 -11.32
C PHE A 459 18.83 7.25 -10.33
N ALA A 460 19.16 8.54 -10.42
CA ALA A 460 20.02 9.22 -9.45
C ALA A 460 19.45 9.17 -8.02
N PHE A 461 18.15 9.42 -7.85
CA PHE A 461 17.48 9.33 -6.55
C PHE A 461 17.43 7.89 -6.00
N LEU A 462 17.18 6.89 -6.86
CA LEU A 462 17.22 5.47 -6.46
C LEU A 462 18.63 5.02 -6.04
N LEU A 463 19.66 5.45 -6.76
CA LEU A 463 21.05 5.19 -6.37
C LEU A 463 21.45 5.88 -5.07
N GLU A 464 20.94 7.08 -4.78
CA GLU A 464 21.22 7.77 -3.52
C GLU A 464 20.58 7.03 -2.33
N ASN A 465 19.31 6.63 -2.43
CA ASN A 465 18.66 5.82 -1.39
C ASN A 465 19.39 4.48 -1.19
N LYS A 466 19.75 3.76 -2.27
CA LYS A 466 20.53 2.51 -2.16
C LYS A 466 21.87 2.70 -1.44
N LYS A 467 22.59 3.80 -1.72
CA LYS A 467 23.85 4.12 -1.05
C LYS A 467 23.69 4.52 0.42
N ARG A 468 22.50 4.95 0.85
CA ARG A 468 22.17 5.19 2.26
C ARG A 468 21.78 3.88 2.97
N ASP A 469 21.04 3.01 2.26
CA ASP A 469 20.73 1.64 2.72
C ASP A 469 22.03 0.86 3.01
N GLU A 470 22.99 0.84 2.08
CA GLU A 470 24.32 0.17 2.16
C GLU A 470 25.27 0.73 3.23
N ARG A 471 24.87 1.76 3.97
CA ARG A 471 25.68 2.39 5.03
C ARG A 471 25.00 2.31 6.41
N GLY A 472 23.81 1.70 6.48
CA GLY A 472 23.04 1.65 7.71
C GLY A 472 22.61 3.01 8.28
N GLU A 473 22.52 4.04 7.44
CA GLU A 473 22.33 5.45 7.87
C GLU A 473 20.92 5.77 8.42
N ASP A 474 19.99 4.81 8.36
CA ASP A 474 18.64 4.93 8.92
C ASP A 474 18.55 4.68 10.44
N ASN A 475 19.50 3.92 11.02
CA ASN A 475 19.50 3.50 12.42
C ASN A 475 19.92 4.60 13.44
N PHE A 476 20.14 5.84 13.01
CA PHE A 476 20.53 6.93 13.92
C PHE A 476 19.32 7.54 14.65
N GLU A 477 19.15 7.23 15.94
CA GLU A 477 18.09 7.75 16.83
C GLU A 477 18.12 9.27 17.10
N ILE A 478 19.06 10.01 16.52
CA ILE A 478 19.21 11.45 16.78
C ILE A 478 18.09 12.24 16.08
N ASP A 479 17.26 12.93 16.87
CA ASP A 479 16.20 13.80 16.36
C ASP A 479 16.76 15.09 15.72
N ASN A 480 17.17 14.96 14.47
CA ASN A 480 17.66 16.04 13.64
C ASN A 480 16.54 16.89 13.01
N ALA A 481 15.26 16.65 13.31
CA ALA A 481 14.16 17.15 12.47
C ALA A 481 14.02 18.68 12.43
N PHE A 482 14.43 19.34 13.52
CA PHE A 482 14.47 20.80 13.69
C PHE A 482 15.90 21.35 13.79
N LEU A 483 16.89 20.62 13.27
CA LEU A 483 18.24 21.13 13.06
C LEU A 483 18.39 21.68 11.63
N ASN A 484 19.09 22.82 11.49
CA ASN A 484 19.34 23.46 10.20
C ASN A 484 20.52 22.80 9.45
N ILE A 485 20.35 21.52 9.10
CA ILE A 485 21.30 20.69 8.35
C ILE A 485 20.73 20.27 6.98
N THR A 486 21.61 20.06 6.00
CA THR A 486 21.21 19.71 4.63
C THR A 486 20.82 18.24 4.47
N ASP A 487 20.17 17.91 3.35
CA ASP A 487 19.78 16.52 3.02
C ASP A 487 21.00 15.61 2.83
N ILE A 488 22.15 16.16 2.42
CA ILE A 488 23.43 15.43 2.32
C ILE A 488 24.10 15.27 3.68
N GLN A 489 23.98 16.26 4.57
CA GLN A 489 24.51 16.21 5.94
C GLN A 489 23.67 15.32 6.86
N ASN A 490 22.35 15.31 6.68
CA ASN A 490 21.42 14.52 7.45
C ASN A 490 21.40 13.08 6.93
N ARG A 491 22.17 12.21 7.59
CA ARG A 491 22.28 10.79 7.24
C ARG A 491 20.92 10.08 7.24
N SER A 492 20.07 10.35 8.24
CA SER A 492 18.71 9.78 8.33
C SER A 492 17.64 10.48 7.47
N PHE A 493 18.05 11.29 6.48
CA PHE A 493 17.17 11.85 5.46
C PHE A 493 16.99 10.88 4.29
N ARG A 494 15.74 10.62 3.89
CA ARG A 494 15.41 9.83 2.71
C ARG A 494 14.80 10.69 1.60
N VAL A 495 15.13 10.32 0.37
CA VAL A 495 14.63 10.97 -0.85
C VAL A 495 13.31 10.32 -1.28
N GLU A 496 12.29 11.14 -1.51
CA GLU A 496 10.91 10.75 -1.82
C GLU A 496 10.67 10.56 -3.33
N GLU A 497 10.93 9.36 -3.84
CA GLU A 497 10.58 8.93 -5.21
C GLU A 497 10.04 7.49 -5.28
N MET A 498 9.72 6.87 -4.15
CA MET A 498 9.10 5.55 -4.09
C MET A 498 8.03 5.49 -3.02
N VAL A 499 7.14 4.48 -3.10
CA VAL A 499 6.31 4.06 -1.97
C VAL A 499 7.20 3.35 -0.94
N HIS A 500 7.97 4.14 -0.19
CA HIS A 500 8.20 3.80 1.20
C HIS A 500 7.06 4.45 1.99
N GLU A 501 6.06 3.66 2.34
CA GLU A 501 5.42 3.89 3.64
C GLU A 501 6.55 3.87 4.68
N PRO A 502 6.60 4.85 5.60
CA PRO A 502 7.45 4.73 6.78
C PRO A 502 6.84 3.65 7.68
N ARG A 503 7.17 2.38 7.40
CA ARG A 503 7.16 1.34 8.41
C ARG A 503 8.22 1.75 9.43
N GLN A 504 7.82 2.37 10.53
CA GLN A 504 8.67 2.41 11.71
C GLN A 504 8.83 0.95 12.18
N GLY A 505 10.08 0.48 12.30
CA GLY A 505 10.38 -0.90 12.70
C GLY A 505 10.77 -1.85 11.56
N LEU A 506 11.82 -1.51 10.79
CA LEU A 506 12.66 -2.49 10.12
C LEU A 506 14.12 -2.15 10.41
N MET A 507 14.87 -3.09 10.99
CA MET A 507 16.29 -2.92 11.29
C MET A 507 17.17 -2.93 10.02
N ASN A 508 18.37 -2.36 10.14
CA ASN A 508 19.39 -2.25 9.09
C ASN A 508 19.61 -3.52 8.26
N LYS A 509 19.97 -3.29 6.99
CA LYS A 509 20.02 -4.30 5.93
C LYS A 509 21.44 -4.72 5.52
N ASP A 510 22.43 -4.43 6.38
CA ASP A 510 23.87 -4.46 6.02
C ASP A 510 24.53 -5.86 6.06
N ASN A 511 23.78 -6.92 6.31
CA ASN A 511 24.26 -8.31 6.19
C ASN A 511 23.38 -9.08 5.18
N TYR A 512 23.66 -8.93 3.88
CA TYR A 512 23.12 -9.86 2.89
C TYR A 512 24.11 -10.21 1.75
N ASP A 513 24.25 -11.51 1.55
CA ASP A 513 25.11 -12.21 0.58
C ASP A 513 24.54 -12.09 -0.86
N PRO A 514 25.33 -11.96 -1.96
CA PRO A 514 24.79 -11.66 -3.30
C PRO A 514 23.94 -12.74 -4.01
N GLY A 515 23.36 -13.70 -3.28
CA GLY A 515 22.81 -14.95 -3.81
C GLY A 515 21.31 -14.99 -4.18
N MET A 516 20.41 -14.23 -3.54
CA MET A 516 18.96 -14.37 -3.77
C MET A 516 18.34 -13.37 -4.76
N LYS A 517 17.50 -13.91 -5.65
CA LYS A 517 16.58 -13.15 -6.51
C LYS A 517 15.24 -12.95 -5.80
N TRP A 518 14.59 -11.83 -6.08
CA TRP A 518 13.35 -11.38 -5.45
C TRP A 518 12.11 -12.10 -5.99
N SER A 519 11.16 -12.41 -5.10
CA SER A 519 9.75 -12.68 -5.45
C SER A 519 8.90 -11.43 -5.31
N GLN A 520 7.74 -11.37 -5.99
CA GLN A 520 6.84 -10.22 -5.99
C GLN A 520 5.45 -10.54 -5.42
N THR A 521 5.29 -10.45 -4.09
CA THR A 521 3.97 -10.44 -3.43
C THR A 521 3.85 -9.25 -2.48
N GLY A 522 3.57 -8.07 -3.05
CA GLY A 522 3.39 -6.83 -2.29
C GLY A 522 2.05 -6.77 -1.54
N ARG A 523 1.91 -7.48 -0.42
CA ARG A 523 0.88 -7.23 0.61
C ARG A 523 1.50 -7.24 2.01
N SER A 524 1.06 -6.34 2.87
CA SER A 524 1.76 -6.00 4.12
C SER A 524 1.35 -6.86 5.33
N HIS A 525 0.86 -8.09 5.13
CA HIS A 525 0.24 -8.90 6.19
C HIS A 525 0.77 -10.35 6.29
N ASP A 526 1.70 -10.76 5.43
CA ASP A 526 2.13 -12.17 5.37
C ASP A 526 3.41 -12.38 6.22
N ALA A 527 3.18 -13.01 7.37
CA ALA A 527 4.11 -13.58 8.34
C ALA A 527 4.85 -14.86 7.89
N TYR A 528 6.12 -14.77 7.47
CA TYR A 528 7.05 -15.93 7.28
C TYR A 528 6.80 -16.85 6.07
N ASP A 529 7.58 -16.64 5.00
CA ASP A 529 7.93 -17.65 3.99
C ASP A 529 9.43 -18.00 4.14
N MET A 530 9.78 -19.27 4.37
CA MET A 530 11.16 -19.78 4.26
C MET A 530 11.20 -21.22 3.70
N PRO A 531 12.15 -21.56 2.82
CA PRO A 531 12.29 -22.91 2.24
C PRO A 531 13.07 -23.88 3.15
N VAL A 532 12.67 -25.15 3.17
CA VAL A 532 13.25 -26.22 4.04
C VAL A 532 14.10 -27.22 3.21
N PRO A 533 15.27 -27.71 3.69
CA PRO A 533 16.12 -28.66 2.96
C PRO A 533 15.63 -30.13 2.95
N LYS A 534 16.04 -30.92 1.93
CA LYS A 534 15.41 -32.21 1.52
C LYS A 534 16.13 -33.52 1.95
N SER A 535 16.46 -33.81 3.23
CA SER A 535 17.25 -35.04 3.52
C SER A 535 16.97 -35.85 4.81
N PHE A 536 16.70 -37.16 4.59
CA PHE A 536 16.84 -38.38 5.44
C PHE A 536 15.56 -39.06 6.02
N ILE A 537 15.44 -40.39 5.80
CA ILE A 537 14.29 -41.29 6.11
C ILE A 537 14.80 -42.72 6.43
N MET A 538 14.23 -43.45 7.42
CA MET A 538 14.03 -44.94 7.55
C MET A 538 13.53 -45.30 8.99
N ALA A 539 12.31 -45.82 9.23
CA ALA A 539 11.84 -47.25 9.32
C ALA A 539 12.34 -48.05 10.58
N THR A 540 11.59 -48.78 11.43
CA THR A 540 10.68 -49.97 11.24
C THR A 540 9.64 -50.20 12.40
N THR A 541 9.24 -51.44 12.78
CA THR A 541 7.79 -51.86 12.85
C THR A 541 7.18 -52.59 14.09
N LYS A 542 5.90 -52.33 14.51
CA LYS A 542 4.76 -53.30 14.79
C LYS A 542 3.59 -52.95 15.81
N HIS A 543 2.34 -52.95 15.30
CA HIS A 543 1.04 -53.57 15.77
C HIS A 543 0.44 -53.47 17.21
N LEU A 544 -0.84 -53.05 17.33
CA LEU A 544 -2.04 -53.89 17.66
C LEU A 544 -3.38 -53.08 17.74
N THR A 545 -4.55 -53.74 17.59
CA THR A 545 -5.90 -53.17 17.32
C THR A 545 -6.97 -53.42 18.40
N THR A 546 -8.02 -52.57 18.54
CA THR A 546 -9.45 -52.98 18.80
C THR A 546 -10.51 -51.87 18.58
N HIS A 547 -11.77 -52.29 18.36
CA HIS A 547 -12.95 -51.59 17.77
C HIS A 547 -13.68 -50.47 18.56
N ALA A 548 -14.51 -49.68 17.83
CA ALA A 548 -15.59 -48.79 18.30
C ALA A 548 -16.82 -48.81 17.34
N ASP A 549 -18.00 -48.35 17.78
CA ASP A 549 -19.30 -48.59 17.11
C ASP A 549 -19.78 -47.53 16.09
N PHE A 550 -19.44 -46.24 16.23
CA PHE A 550 -19.77 -45.16 15.28
C PHE A 550 -18.65 -44.10 15.19
N ILE A 551 -18.55 -43.40 14.06
CA ILE A 551 -17.37 -42.61 13.65
C ILE A 551 -17.78 -41.24 13.06
N ILE A 552 -17.07 -40.14 13.40
CA ILE A 552 -17.48 -38.71 13.21
C ILE A 552 -16.22 -37.79 13.09
N ILE A 553 -16.19 -36.77 12.20
CA ILE A 553 -15.01 -36.50 11.34
C ILE A 553 -14.81 -35.00 10.97
N GLY A 554 -14.02 -34.24 11.75
CA GLY A 554 -13.36 -32.90 11.59
C GLY A 554 -13.92 -31.54 11.06
N GLY A 555 -13.32 -30.44 11.54
CA GLY A 555 -14.00 -29.16 11.85
C GLY A 555 -14.37 -28.08 10.79
N GLY A 556 -15.19 -27.13 11.31
CA GLY A 556 -16.11 -26.17 10.65
C GLY A 556 -17.45 -26.10 11.44
N THR A 557 -18.67 -25.91 10.86
CA THR A 557 -19.99 -25.81 11.58
C THR A 557 -21.21 -26.83 11.50
N ALA A 558 -21.43 -27.79 10.55
CA ALA A 558 -22.15 -29.11 10.68
C ALA A 558 -21.43 -30.45 10.31
N GLY A 559 -21.74 -31.66 10.80
CA GLY A 559 -22.12 -32.01 12.18
C GLY A 559 -21.31 -33.13 12.89
N LEU A 560 -20.80 -33.08 14.14
CA LEU A 560 -20.61 -32.07 15.22
C LEU A 560 -21.72 -31.07 15.63
N VAL A 561 -22.88 -31.22 15.05
CA VAL A 561 -24.13 -31.26 15.83
C VAL A 561 -24.77 -32.63 15.58
N LEU A 562 -24.28 -33.43 14.63
CA LEU A 562 -24.43 -34.89 14.61
C LEU A 562 -23.79 -35.51 15.86
N ALA A 563 -22.54 -35.15 16.17
CA ALA A 563 -21.92 -35.53 17.45
C ALA A 563 -22.72 -35.00 18.64
N ASN A 564 -23.19 -33.75 18.59
CA ASN A 564 -24.04 -33.17 19.64
C ASN A 564 -25.41 -33.83 19.76
N ARG A 565 -25.88 -34.55 18.74
CA ARG A 565 -27.18 -35.26 18.72
C ARG A 565 -27.05 -36.71 19.17
N LEU A 566 -25.90 -37.33 18.93
CA LEU A 566 -25.58 -38.70 19.37
C LEU A 566 -25.10 -38.73 20.83
N THR A 567 -24.49 -37.66 21.35
CA THR A 567 -24.15 -37.51 22.78
C THR A 567 -25.34 -37.21 23.69
N GLU A 568 -26.57 -37.18 23.17
CA GLU A 568 -27.79 -37.09 23.99
C GLU A 568 -28.21 -38.46 24.59
N ASP A 569 -27.69 -39.58 24.06
CA ASP A 569 -27.82 -40.90 24.68
C ASP A 569 -26.58 -41.20 25.54
N PRO A 570 -26.72 -41.40 26.87
CA PRO A 570 -25.59 -41.68 27.77
C PRO A 570 -24.86 -43.02 27.50
N ASN A 571 -25.32 -43.85 26.55
CA ASN A 571 -24.69 -45.12 26.19
C ASN A 571 -23.85 -45.06 24.90
N THR A 572 -23.75 -43.90 24.22
CA THR A 572 -23.05 -43.79 22.93
C THR A 572 -21.74 -43.00 23.05
N GLN A 573 -20.64 -43.54 22.51
CA GLN A 573 -19.36 -42.83 22.37
C GLN A 573 -19.11 -42.43 20.91
N VAL A 574 -18.54 -41.24 20.73
CA VAL A 574 -18.28 -40.57 19.44
C VAL A 574 -16.90 -39.93 19.52
N LEU A 575 -16.10 -40.02 18.45
CA LEU A 575 -14.78 -39.37 18.37
C LEU A 575 -14.64 -38.55 17.09
N ALA A 576 -14.61 -37.23 17.22
CA ALA A 576 -14.13 -36.25 16.24
C ALA A 576 -12.79 -35.60 16.63
N ASP A 577 -12.21 -34.76 15.75
CA ASP A 577 -10.93 -34.06 15.97
C ASP A 577 -10.77 -33.40 17.36
N PHE A 578 -11.86 -32.86 17.92
CA PHE A 578 -11.86 -32.23 19.24
C PHE A 578 -12.06 -33.25 20.37
N ASP A 579 -12.73 -34.36 20.13
CA ASP A 579 -12.74 -35.49 21.07
C ASP A 579 -11.34 -36.09 21.19
N ALA A 580 -10.55 -36.14 20.11
CA ALA A 580 -9.13 -36.48 20.15
C ALA A 580 -8.30 -35.50 21.01
N TRP A 581 -8.67 -34.21 21.10
CA TRP A 581 -8.05 -33.29 22.07
C TRP A 581 -8.36 -33.70 23.52
N CYS A 582 -9.55 -34.25 23.77
CA CYS A 582 -9.95 -34.77 25.07
C CYS A 582 -9.28 -36.10 25.40
N GLU A 583 -9.11 -37.02 24.43
CA GLU A 583 -8.38 -38.28 24.60
C GLU A 583 -6.90 -38.06 24.94
N LEU A 584 -6.27 -37.06 24.32
CA LEU A 584 -4.93 -36.60 24.69
C LEU A 584 -4.84 -36.11 26.14
N GLY A 585 -5.96 -35.87 26.82
CA GLY A 585 -6.07 -35.62 28.26
C GLY A 585 -6.73 -34.29 28.62
N ASN A 586 -7.16 -33.49 27.62
CA ASN A 586 -7.71 -32.16 27.85
C ASN A 586 -9.21 -32.24 28.15
N SER A 587 -9.52 -32.51 29.42
CA SER A 587 -10.88 -32.61 29.93
C SER A 587 -11.73 -31.42 29.51
N GLY A 588 -12.93 -31.70 28.97
CA GLY A 588 -13.83 -30.65 28.53
C GLY A 588 -13.36 -29.87 27.30
N TRP A 589 -12.42 -30.38 26.50
CA TRP A 589 -12.11 -29.89 25.13
C TRP A 589 -12.64 -30.77 24.00
N ASN A 590 -13.45 -31.76 24.37
CA ASN A 590 -14.24 -32.59 23.49
C ASN A 590 -15.16 -31.77 22.58
N TRP A 591 -15.77 -32.44 21.61
CA TRP A 591 -16.61 -31.76 20.65
C TRP A 591 -17.81 -31.03 21.29
N SER A 592 -18.64 -31.74 22.06
CA SER A 592 -19.89 -31.19 22.58
C SER A 592 -19.67 -29.92 23.42
N SER A 593 -18.51 -29.80 24.06
CA SER A 593 -18.08 -28.60 24.78
C SER A 593 -17.74 -27.40 23.88
N ILE A 594 -17.19 -27.61 22.67
CA ILE A 594 -16.71 -26.52 21.80
C ILE A 594 -17.74 -26.10 20.73
N ALA A 595 -18.74 -26.96 20.46
CA ALA A 595 -19.85 -26.71 19.53
C ALA A 595 -20.55 -25.35 19.65
N PRO A 596 -20.91 -24.87 20.86
CA PRO A 596 -21.64 -23.61 21.00
C PRO A 596 -20.77 -22.42 20.56
N TYR A 597 -19.46 -22.50 20.78
CA TYR A 597 -18.50 -21.44 20.51
C TYR A 597 -18.21 -21.27 19.01
N PHE A 598 -18.25 -22.36 18.23
CA PHE A 598 -18.30 -22.26 16.77
C PHE A 598 -19.51 -21.42 16.33
N LYS A 599 -20.74 -21.78 16.76
CA LYS A 599 -21.97 -21.04 16.41
C LYS A 599 -21.97 -19.57 16.87
N LYS A 600 -21.40 -19.31 18.05
CA LYS A 600 -21.25 -17.97 18.66
C LYS A 600 -20.36 -17.03 17.84
N SER A 601 -19.37 -17.56 17.12
CA SER A 601 -18.34 -16.74 16.47
C SER A 601 -18.73 -16.07 15.15
N TYR A 602 -19.71 -16.62 14.42
CA TYR A 602 -20.01 -16.23 13.03
C TYR A 602 -21.50 -16.19 12.70
N THR A 603 -21.82 -15.51 11.60
CA THR A 603 -23.13 -15.51 10.94
C THR A 603 -22.97 -15.99 9.51
N LEU A 604 -23.64 -17.09 9.14
CA LEU A 604 -23.72 -17.55 7.75
C LEU A 604 -24.93 -16.93 7.05
N LEU A 605 -24.66 -16.25 5.94
CA LEU A 605 -25.65 -15.56 5.13
C LEU A 605 -25.74 -16.27 3.76
N PRO A 606 -26.66 -17.24 3.60
CA PRO A 606 -26.90 -17.91 2.31
C PRO A 606 -27.50 -16.93 1.28
N PRO A 607 -27.30 -17.17 -0.04
CA PRO A 607 -27.96 -16.40 -1.09
C PRO A 607 -29.48 -16.49 -1.00
N SER A 608 -30.17 -15.37 -1.27
CA SER A 608 -31.65 -15.33 -1.30
C SER A 608 -32.26 -15.75 -2.65
N ASN A 609 -31.45 -16.08 -3.65
CA ASN A 609 -31.89 -16.42 -5.00
C ASN A 609 -31.72 -17.93 -5.26
N GLN A 610 -32.82 -18.62 -5.59
CA GLN A 610 -32.84 -20.06 -5.83
C GLN A 610 -31.85 -20.51 -6.91
N ALA A 611 -31.72 -19.77 -8.02
CA ALA A 611 -30.77 -20.14 -9.08
C ALA A 611 -29.30 -20.08 -8.61
N THR A 612 -28.99 -19.24 -7.61
CA THR A 612 -27.66 -19.22 -6.97
C THR A 612 -27.51 -20.39 -5.99
N LEU A 613 -28.55 -20.77 -5.26
CA LEU A 613 -28.55 -21.96 -4.38
C LEU A 613 -28.33 -23.25 -5.19
N ASP A 614 -29.08 -23.41 -6.29
CA ASP A 614 -29.00 -24.57 -7.19
C ASP A 614 -27.63 -24.67 -7.89
N HIS A 615 -27.04 -23.53 -8.25
CA HIS A 615 -25.72 -23.45 -8.86
C HIS A 615 -24.61 -23.85 -7.88
N LEU A 616 -24.69 -23.36 -6.64
CA LEU A 616 -23.68 -23.66 -5.62
C LEU A 616 -23.87 -25.06 -5.00
N GLY A 617 -25.04 -25.70 -5.14
CA GLY A 617 -25.31 -27.00 -4.52
C GLY A 617 -25.14 -26.97 -3.01
N ILE A 618 -25.79 -25.98 -2.36
CA ILE A 618 -25.73 -25.80 -0.89
C ILE A 618 -26.94 -26.37 -0.15
N ASP A 619 -27.60 -27.36 -0.77
CA ASP A 619 -28.63 -28.23 -0.19
C ASP A 619 -28.18 -28.98 1.07
N TRP A 620 -26.88 -29.00 1.34
CA TRP A 620 -26.33 -29.51 2.59
C TRP A 620 -26.61 -28.60 3.80
N VAL A 621 -26.63 -27.26 3.64
CA VAL A 621 -26.64 -26.27 4.73
C VAL A 621 -27.73 -26.58 5.76
N ASN A 622 -27.32 -26.80 7.02
CA ASN A 622 -28.25 -27.25 8.05
C ASN A 622 -28.52 -26.16 9.12
N GLU A 623 -29.79 -25.91 9.42
CA GLU A 623 -30.23 -24.81 10.29
C GLU A 623 -29.88 -24.97 11.77
N ASP A 624 -29.67 -26.22 12.25
CA ASP A 624 -29.25 -26.50 13.64
C ASP A 624 -27.79 -26.08 13.89
N TYR A 625 -27.05 -25.82 12.83
CA TYR A 625 -25.59 -25.71 12.76
C TYR A 625 -25.12 -24.31 12.36
N ARG A 626 -25.98 -23.65 11.58
CA ARG A 626 -25.80 -22.31 11.06
C ARG A 626 -25.66 -21.28 12.19
N GLY A 627 -24.52 -20.59 12.21
CA GLY A 627 -24.34 -19.37 13.01
C GLY A 627 -25.25 -18.27 12.49
N LYS A 628 -25.97 -17.59 13.39
CA LYS A 628 -27.04 -16.64 13.06
C LYS A 628 -26.77 -15.22 13.58
N ASP A 629 -26.03 -15.11 14.68
CA ASP A 629 -25.84 -13.86 15.43
C ASP A 629 -24.37 -13.54 15.74
N GLY A 630 -23.42 -14.39 15.31
CA GLY A 630 -22.00 -14.21 15.58
C GLY A 630 -21.35 -13.12 14.71
N PRO A 631 -20.33 -12.40 15.22
CA PRO A 631 -19.88 -11.15 14.61
C PRO A 631 -19.08 -11.34 13.30
N ILE A 632 -18.43 -12.50 13.07
CA ILE A 632 -17.75 -12.80 11.81
C ILE A 632 -18.80 -13.07 10.72
N GLN A 633 -18.79 -12.26 9.67
CA GLN A 633 -19.73 -12.41 8.54
C GLN A 633 -19.16 -13.40 7.52
N VAL A 634 -19.96 -14.43 7.22
CA VAL A 634 -19.62 -15.49 6.27
C VAL A 634 -20.69 -15.56 5.19
N SER A 635 -20.28 -15.60 3.92
CA SER A 635 -21.20 -15.67 2.79
C SER A 635 -20.63 -16.47 1.62
N PHE A 636 -21.52 -16.85 0.71
CA PHE A 636 -21.17 -17.57 -0.51
C PHE A 636 -20.94 -16.61 -1.69
N PRO A 637 -20.05 -16.96 -2.63
CA PRO A 637 -19.84 -16.18 -3.85
C PRO A 637 -21.03 -16.28 -4.80
N GLY A 638 -21.64 -15.14 -5.14
CA GLY A 638 -22.86 -15.07 -5.96
C GLY A 638 -22.64 -15.11 -7.49
N VAL A 639 -21.63 -15.82 -7.99
CA VAL A 639 -21.19 -15.76 -9.40
C VAL A 639 -21.59 -17.01 -10.17
N ILE A 640 -22.84 -17.02 -10.64
CA ILE A 640 -23.44 -18.13 -11.41
C ILE A 640 -22.85 -18.32 -12.82
N GLN A 641 -22.02 -17.38 -13.29
CA GLN A 641 -21.49 -17.35 -14.66
C GLN A 641 -20.36 -18.36 -14.91
N ASN A 642 -19.69 -18.88 -13.87
CA ASN A 642 -18.65 -19.88 -14.04
C ASN A 642 -19.22 -21.29 -13.76
N PRO A 643 -19.29 -22.20 -14.77
CA PRO A 643 -19.94 -23.50 -14.61
C PRO A 643 -19.12 -24.50 -13.77
N LEU A 644 -17.81 -24.28 -13.56
CA LEU A 644 -16.93 -25.23 -12.89
C LEU A 644 -17.33 -25.49 -11.43
N CYS A 645 -17.85 -24.49 -10.72
CA CYS A 645 -18.29 -24.64 -9.34
C CYS A 645 -19.42 -25.69 -9.24
N LYS A 646 -20.43 -25.58 -10.10
CA LYS A 646 -21.49 -26.60 -10.21
C LYS A 646 -20.96 -27.94 -10.70
N ALA A 647 -20.08 -27.94 -11.71
CA ALA A 647 -19.51 -29.16 -12.28
C ALA A 647 -18.72 -29.99 -11.27
N TRP A 648 -18.04 -29.34 -10.31
CA TRP A 648 -17.39 -29.99 -9.17
C TRP A 648 -18.40 -30.76 -8.31
N ILE A 649 -19.48 -30.11 -7.89
CA ILE A 649 -20.54 -30.74 -7.07
C ILE A 649 -21.21 -31.89 -7.84
N ASP A 650 -21.52 -31.68 -9.12
CA ASP A 650 -22.14 -32.69 -9.97
C ASP A 650 -21.20 -33.89 -10.19
N ALA A 651 -19.89 -33.67 -10.37
CA ALA A 651 -18.90 -34.74 -10.49
C ALA A 651 -18.83 -35.61 -9.23
N PHE A 652 -18.78 -34.97 -8.05
CA PHE A 652 -18.79 -35.68 -6.77
C PHE A 652 -20.09 -36.47 -6.55
N ARG A 653 -21.24 -35.91 -6.94
CA ARG A 653 -22.52 -36.65 -6.99
C ARG A 653 -22.46 -37.83 -7.97
N GLY A 654 -21.91 -37.62 -9.16
CA GLY A 654 -21.81 -38.62 -10.23
C GLY A 654 -20.97 -39.84 -9.88
N ILE A 655 -19.94 -39.67 -9.04
CA ILE A 655 -19.09 -40.76 -8.53
C ILE A 655 -19.55 -41.31 -7.16
N GLY A 656 -20.73 -40.92 -6.67
CA GLY A 656 -21.27 -41.39 -5.38
C GLY A 656 -20.56 -40.83 -4.14
N LYS A 657 -19.76 -39.78 -4.29
CA LYS A 657 -19.01 -39.08 -3.22
C LYS A 657 -19.59 -37.66 -2.99
N ALA A 658 -20.92 -37.52 -3.00
CA ALA A 658 -21.58 -36.27 -2.60
C ALA A 658 -21.30 -35.98 -1.11
N THR A 659 -21.34 -34.71 -0.70
CA THR A 659 -21.15 -34.32 0.71
C THR A 659 -22.10 -35.08 1.64
N SER A 660 -21.57 -35.86 2.59
CA SER A 660 -22.35 -36.75 3.46
C SER A 660 -23.14 -36.01 4.54
N GLY A 661 -22.76 -34.77 4.82
CA GLY A 661 -23.52 -33.78 5.59
C GLY A 661 -23.18 -32.37 5.12
N ASP A 662 -23.74 -31.36 5.78
CA ASP A 662 -23.13 -30.02 5.77
C ASP A 662 -21.64 -30.19 6.16
N PRO A 663 -20.67 -29.57 5.44
CA PRO A 663 -19.25 -29.89 5.52
C PRO A 663 -18.64 -29.72 6.89
N PHE A 664 -19.26 -28.80 7.61
CA PHE A 664 -18.54 -27.73 8.20
C PHE A 664 -18.04 -28.36 9.53
N SER A 665 -18.87 -28.67 10.51
CA SER A 665 -18.46 -29.22 11.80
C SER A 665 -18.41 -30.72 11.68
N GLY A 666 -17.29 -31.28 11.31
CA GLY A 666 -16.88 -32.60 11.77
C GLY A 666 -17.84 -33.78 11.73
N ASN A 667 -18.67 -33.88 10.70
CA ASN A 667 -18.76 -35.14 9.95
C ASN A 667 -19.28 -34.79 8.57
N SER A 668 -18.36 -34.78 7.62
CA SER A 668 -18.71 -34.69 6.22
C SER A 668 -17.55 -35.12 5.35
N VAL A 669 -17.81 -35.96 4.37
CA VAL A 669 -16.89 -36.31 3.29
C VAL A 669 -17.60 -36.19 1.95
N GLY A 670 -16.82 -35.97 0.89
CA GLY A 670 -17.34 -35.67 -0.44
C GLY A 670 -17.31 -34.18 -0.78
N GLY A 671 -17.75 -33.87 -2.00
CA GLY A 671 -17.63 -32.54 -2.60
C GLY A 671 -18.72 -31.55 -2.20
N TYR A 672 -18.31 -30.33 -1.85
CA TYR A 672 -19.16 -29.22 -1.45
C TYR A 672 -18.63 -27.85 -1.93
N SER A 673 -19.50 -26.83 -1.91
CA SER A 673 -19.13 -25.45 -2.22
C SER A 673 -18.78 -24.68 -0.95
N ASN A 674 -17.57 -24.15 -0.82
CA ASN A 674 -17.14 -23.48 0.40
C ASN A 674 -17.68 -22.04 0.50
N ALA A 675 -17.94 -21.60 1.73
CA ALA A 675 -18.23 -20.20 2.04
C ALA A 675 -16.94 -19.45 2.40
N ALA A 676 -16.98 -18.12 2.41
CA ALA A 676 -15.82 -17.28 2.75
C ALA A 676 -16.17 -16.24 3.82
N THR A 677 -15.18 -15.80 4.59
CA THR A 677 -15.34 -14.68 5.56
C THR A 677 -15.40 -13.33 4.83
N VAL A 678 -16.44 -13.15 4.03
CA VAL A 678 -16.76 -11.94 3.28
C VAL A 678 -18.11 -11.44 3.76
N ASP A 679 -18.16 -10.19 4.18
CA ASP A 679 -19.41 -9.49 4.49
C ASP A 679 -20.21 -9.29 3.19
N PRO A 680 -21.42 -9.87 3.06
CA PRO A 680 -22.19 -9.80 1.83
C PRO A 680 -22.79 -8.42 1.54
N ALA A 681 -22.86 -7.52 2.52
CA ALA A 681 -23.32 -6.15 2.34
C ALA A 681 -22.20 -5.22 1.87
N THR A 682 -21.03 -5.26 2.51
CA THR A 682 -19.90 -4.38 2.13
C THR A 682 -19.02 -4.94 0.99
N LYS A 683 -19.10 -6.26 0.76
CA LYS A 683 -18.20 -7.07 -0.08
C LYS A 683 -16.73 -6.94 0.32
N THR A 684 -16.47 -6.83 1.62
CA THR A 684 -15.11 -6.78 2.17
C THR A 684 -14.86 -7.99 3.08
N ARG A 685 -13.59 -8.29 3.35
CA ARG A 685 -13.20 -9.36 4.29
C ARG A 685 -13.75 -9.06 5.68
N SER A 686 -14.47 -10.02 6.26
CA SER A 686 -14.75 -10.09 7.69
C SER A 686 -13.61 -10.86 8.39
N TYR A 687 -13.08 -10.29 9.47
CA TYR A 687 -11.94 -10.81 10.22
C TYR A 687 -11.92 -10.25 11.66
N ALA A 688 -10.97 -10.69 12.48
CA ALA A 688 -10.97 -10.43 13.92
C ALA A 688 -11.02 -8.92 14.26
N ALA A 689 -10.26 -8.07 13.55
CA ALA A 689 -10.29 -6.64 13.84
C ALA A 689 -11.61 -5.98 13.39
N SER A 690 -12.22 -6.38 12.27
CA SER A 690 -13.50 -5.81 11.84
C SER A 690 -14.68 -6.26 12.71
N ALA A 691 -14.61 -7.47 13.28
CA ALA A 691 -15.69 -8.09 14.05
C ALA A 691 -15.58 -7.85 15.57
N TYR A 692 -14.39 -8.08 16.14
CA TYR A 692 -14.13 -8.05 17.59
C TYR A 692 -13.32 -6.84 18.09
N GLY A 693 -12.67 -6.09 17.19
CA GLY A 693 -11.81 -4.96 17.56
C GLY A 693 -12.45 -3.59 17.31
N LEU A 694 -12.44 -3.18 16.03
CA LEU A 694 -12.87 -1.86 15.56
C LEU A 694 -14.26 -1.42 16.02
N PRO A 695 -15.31 -2.28 16.04
CA PRO A 695 -16.64 -1.89 16.52
C PRO A 695 -16.64 -1.44 17.99
N PHE A 696 -15.76 -2.02 18.81
CA PHE A 696 -15.75 -1.86 20.26
C PHE A 696 -14.72 -0.86 20.79
N LEU A 697 -13.94 -0.19 19.91
CA LEU A 697 -13.01 0.89 20.25
C LEU A 697 -13.63 2.13 20.93
N HIS A 698 -14.96 2.17 21.10
CA HIS A 698 -15.67 3.20 21.85
C HIS A 698 -15.81 2.86 23.35
N ARG A 699 -15.59 1.59 23.74
CA ARG A 699 -15.73 1.14 25.13
C ARG A 699 -14.56 1.65 25.98
N PRO A 700 -14.78 2.32 27.13
CA PRO A 700 -13.70 2.95 27.90
C PRO A 700 -12.74 1.94 28.56
N ASN A 701 -13.20 0.71 28.77
CA ASN A 701 -12.43 -0.42 29.30
C ASN A 701 -11.72 -1.27 28.23
N PHE A 702 -11.86 -0.93 26.93
CA PHE A 702 -11.17 -1.63 25.85
C PHE A 702 -10.12 -0.71 25.22
N ARG A 703 -8.87 -1.18 25.15
CA ARG A 703 -7.75 -0.43 24.58
C ARG A 703 -6.95 -1.35 23.68
N VAL A 704 -6.62 -0.86 22.48
CA VAL A 704 -5.70 -1.51 21.55
C VAL A 704 -4.50 -0.59 21.40
N ILE A 705 -3.30 -1.13 21.59
CA ILE A 705 -2.03 -0.43 21.39
C ILE A 705 -1.37 -1.08 20.17
N THR A 706 -1.20 -0.32 19.10
CA THR A 706 -0.44 -0.74 17.91
C THR A 706 1.01 -0.33 18.05
N ASP A 707 1.87 -0.84 17.15
CA ASP A 707 3.28 -0.44 17.07
C ASP A 707 4.08 -0.71 18.38
N ALA A 708 3.59 -1.68 19.16
CA ALA A 708 4.15 -2.13 20.43
C ALA A 708 4.37 -3.65 20.37
N ILE A 709 5.63 -4.06 20.24
CA ILE A 709 6.03 -5.47 20.19
C ILE A 709 6.28 -5.95 21.62
N VAL A 710 5.70 -7.08 22.01
CA VAL A 710 5.96 -7.72 23.31
C VAL A 710 7.32 -8.42 23.23
N HIS A 711 8.29 -7.97 24.03
CA HIS A 711 9.65 -8.54 24.02
C HIS A 711 9.79 -9.75 24.95
N LYS A 712 9.27 -9.63 26.18
CA LYS A 712 9.25 -10.67 27.23
C LYS A 712 8.09 -10.38 28.20
N ILE A 713 7.75 -11.38 29.00
CA ILE A 713 6.87 -11.29 30.16
C ILE A 713 7.77 -11.22 31.39
N ASN A 714 7.51 -10.24 32.25
CA ASN A 714 8.22 -10.09 33.53
C ASN A 714 7.37 -10.67 34.67
N PHE A 715 7.98 -11.53 35.48
CA PHE A 715 7.35 -12.09 36.68
C PHE A 715 7.62 -11.26 37.94
N GLU A 716 8.54 -10.29 37.85
CA GLU A 716 8.82 -9.28 38.87
C GLU A 716 8.40 -7.88 38.38
N ASN A 717 8.09 -6.98 39.32
CA ASN A 717 7.50 -5.68 39.00
C ASN A 717 8.59 -4.64 38.62
N GLU A 718 9.09 -4.74 37.38
CA GLU A 718 10.11 -3.83 36.81
C GLU A 718 9.51 -2.46 36.40
N ASN A 719 10.29 -1.38 36.61
CA ASN A 719 9.91 -0.03 36.19
C ASN A 719 9.82 0.08 34.64
N GLY A 720 8.62 0.38 34.12
CA GLY A 720 8.38 0.71 32.71
C GLY A 720 7.52 -0.27 31.91
N GLY A 721 7.14 -1.41 32.50
CA GLY A 721 6.21 -2.38 31.90
C GLY A 721 4.72 -2.02 32.07
N ILE A 722 3.84 -2.81 31.44
CA ILE A 722 2.39 -2.80 31.72
C ILE A 722 2.09 -3.92 32.72
N THR A 723 1.70 -3.56 33.95
CA THR A 723 1.22 -4.52 34.95
C THR A 723 -0.23 -4.90 34.67
N ALA A 724 -0.55 -6.20 34.72
CA ALA A 724 -1.90 -6.72 34.57
C ALA A 724 -2.20 -7.76 35.66
N THR A 725 -3.48 -7.95 35.99
CA THR A 725 -3.92 -9.03 36.90
C THR A 725 -3.76 -10.41 36.26
N GLU A 726 -3.94 -10.49 34.94
CA GLU A 726 -3.82 -11.68 34.12
C GLU A 726 -3.26 -11.27 32.74
N VAL A 727 -2.40 -12.09 32.18
CA VAL A 727 -1.75 -11.89 30.88
C VAL A 727 -2.21 -13.01 29.94
N ILE A 728 -2.65 -12.63 28.74
CA ILE A 728 -3.10 -13.56 27.71
C ILE A 728 -2.17 -13.39 26.51
N LEU A 729 -1.44 -14.45 26.17
CA LEU A 729 -0.54 -14.49 25.03
C LEU A 729 -1.28 -15.02 23.80
N SER A 730 -1.39 -14.17 22.78
CA SER A 730 -2.06 -14.47 21.51
C SER A 730 -1.17 -14.02 20.33
N ALA A 731 0.12 -14.34 20.40
CA ALA A 731 1.13 -13.88 19.43
C ALA A 731 1.23 -14.79 18.19
N GLY A 732 0.52 -15.93 18.19
CA GLY A 732 0.53 -16.93 17.13
C GLY A 732 1.67 -17.94 17.27
N VAL A 733 1.55 -19.05 16.53
CA VAL A 733 2.35 -20.26 16.65
C VAL A 733 3.88 -20.05 16.70
N PHE A 734 4.44 -19.07 16.01
CA PHE A 734 5.90 -18.83 16.03
C PHE A 734 6.34 -17.85 17.13
N ASN A 735 5.54 -16.83 17.41
CA ASN A 735 5.93 -15.77 18.35
C ASN A 735 5.55 -16.08 19.80
N THR A 736 4.51 -16.88 20.03
CA THR A 736 4.12 -17.32 21.37
C THR A 736 5.22 -18.13 22.07
N PRO A 737 5.75 -19.25 21.52
CA PRO A 737 6.88 -19.96 22.13
C PRO A 737 8.13 -19.08 22.24
N LYS A 738 8.43 -18.27 21.21
CA LYS A 738 9.54 -17.30 21.25
C LYS A 738 9.44 -16.32 22.42
N ILE A 739 8.25 -15.77 22.70
CA ILE A 739 8.04 -14.86 23.84
C ILE A 739 8.20 -15.61 25.17
N LEU A 740 7.68 -16.85 25.28
CA LEU A 740 7.89 -17.68 26.48
C LEU A 740 9.38 -17.93 26.72
N GLU A 741 10.13 -18.33 25.70
CA GLU A 741 11.57 -18.60 25.78
C GLU A 741 12.36 -17.35 26.17
N LEU A 742 12.09 -16.19 25.55
CA LEU A 742 12.68 -14.90 25.93
C LEU A 742 12.27 -14.42 27.33
N SER A 743 11.19 -14.99 27.89
CA SER A 743 10.75 -14.78 29.28
C SER A 743 11.34 -15.79 30.27
N GLY A 744 12.23 -16.69 29.81
CA GLY A 744 12.83 -17.73 30.63
C GLY A 744 11.94 -18.96 30.88
N ILE A 745 10.86 -19.13 30.10
CA ILE A 745 10.01 -20.33 30.11
C ILE A 745 10.35 -21.18 28.89
N GLY A 746 11.02 -22.31 29.09
CA GLY A 746 11.45 -23.15 27.97
C GLY A 746 12.49 -24.22 28.31
N LYS A 747 13.10 -24.77 27.27
CA LYS A 747 14.11 -25.84 27.36
C LYS A 747 15.39 -25.33 28.00
N LYS A 748 15.72 -25.82 29.20
CA LYS A 748 16.83 -25.33 30.03
C LYS A 748 18.14 -25.12 29.24
N GLN A 749 18.59 -26.11 28.48
CA GLN A 749 19.85 -26.00 27.73
C GLN A 749 19.80 -24.94 26.62
N LEU A 750 18.64 -24.69 26.01
CA LEU A 750 18.46 -23.66 24.98
C LEU A 750 18.53 -22.26 25.60
N LEU A 751 17.85 -22.06 26.74
CA LEU A 751 17.87 -20.79 27.47
C LEU A 751 19.28 -20.46 27.98
N GLU A 752 19.97 -21.44 28.59
CA GLU A 752 21.35 -21.30 29.05
C GLU A 752 22.33 -21.01 27.90
N LYS A 753 22.16 -21.67 26.74
CA LYS A 753 22.94 -21.40 25.50
C LYS A 753 22.81 -19.95 25.02
N HIS A 754 21.66 -19.31 25.24
CA HIS A 754 21.39 -17.94 24.84
C HIS A 754 21.51 -16.92 26.00
N SER A 755 22.09 -17.33 27.14
CA SER A 755 22.27 -16.50 28.34
C SER A 755 20.97 -15.94 28.93
N ILE A 756 19.84 -16.65 28.73
CA ILE A 756 18.54 -16.28 29.28
C ILE A 756 18.35 -16.99 30.63
N PRO A 757 18.03 -16.26 31.73
CA PRO A 757 17.74 -16.88 33.02
C PRO A 757 16.53 -17.82 32.92
N VAL A 758 16.68 -19.05 33.42
CA VAL A 758 15.59 -20.04 33.44
C VAL A 758 14.66 -19.74 34.61
N VAL A 759 13.45 -19.27 34.30
CA VAL A 759 12.39 -18.99 35.28
C VAL A 759 11.54 -20.25 35.48
N ILE A 760 11.09 -20.88 34.39
CA ILE A 760 10.32 -22.13 34.42
C ILE A 760 10.91 -23.10 33.38
N PRO A 761 11.56 -24.20 33.79
CA PRO A 761 12.01 -25.21 32.86
C PRO A 761 10.81 -25.99 32.30
N ASN A 762 10.51 -25.80 31.02
CA ASN A 762 9.55 -26.61 30.28
C ASN A 762 10.15 -26.95 28.90
N PRO A 763 10.64 -28.19 28.67
CA PRO A 763 11.34 -28.53 27.43
C PRO A 763 10.45 -28.57 26.20
N ASN A 764 9.12 -28.51 26.36
CA ASN A 764 8.13 -28.68 25.29
C ASN A 764 7.68 -27.34 24.66
N VAL A 765 8.12 -26.20 25.19
CA VAL A 765 7.89 -24.89 24.56
C VAL A 765 8.61 -24.86 23.22
N GLY A 766 7.87 -24.62 22.14
CA GLY A 766 8.39 -24.61 20.77
C GLY A 766 8.36 -25.97 20.07
N GLU A 767 8.16 -27.08 20.78
CA GLU A 767 8.07 -28.42 20.19
C GLU A 767 6.64 -28.71 19.66
N HIS A 768 6.41 -29.87 19.03
CA HIS A 768 5.09 -30.32 18.55
C HIS A 768 4.42 -29.46 17.47
N LEU A 769 5.22 -28.74 16.67
CA LEU A 769 4.74 -27.94 15.55
C LEU A 769 4.09 -28.85 14.49
N GLN A 770 2.88 -28.50 14.08
CA GLN A 770 2.06 -29.19 13.08
C GLN A 770 1.61 -28.20 12.01
N ASP A 771 1.42 -28.65 10.76
CA ASP A 771 0.83 -27.87 9.68
C ASP A 771 0.27 -28.79 8.59
N HIS A 772 -0.73 -28.33 7.84
CA HIS A 772 -1.17 -29.06 6.65
C HIS A 772 -0.27 -28.70 5.46
N LEU A 773 0.28 -29.73 4.82
CA LEU A 773 0.97 -29.60 3.53
C LEU A 773 -0.01 -29.69 2.37
N MET A 774 0.21 -28.85 1.36
CA MET A 774 -0.55 -28.88 0.12
C MET A 774 0.33 -28.97 -1.13
N THR A 775 -0.18 -29.66 -2.12
CA THR A 775 0.31 -29.75 -3.50
C THR A 775 -0.84 -29.51 -4.48
N GLY A 776 -0.56 -29.32 -5.77
CA GLY A 776 -1.61 -29.18 -6.78
C GLY A 776 -1.09 -29.18 -8.22
N VAL A 777 -2.01 -29.42 -9.15
CA VAL A 777 -1.77 -29.55 -10.60
C VAL A 777 -2.77 -28.69 -11.34
N SER A 778 -2.27 -27.89 -12.29
CA SER A 778 -3.11 -27.07 -13.17
C SER A 778 -3.41 -27.77 -14.48
N PHE A 779 -4.65 -27.63 -14.95
CA PHE A 779 -5.10 -28.15 -16.23
C PHE A 779 -5.68 -27.01 -17.07
N GLU A 780 -5.27 -26.90 -18.34
CA GLU A 780 -5.78 -25.88 -19.26
C GLU A 780 -7.27 -26.09 -19.54
N VAL A 781 -8.08 -25.06 -19.28
CA VAL A 781 -9.53 -25.10 -19.52
C VAL A 781 -9.86 -24.74 -20.97
N VAL A 782 -11.05 -25.16 -21.42
CA VAL A 782 -11.59 -24.77 -22.73
C VAL A 782 -11.85 -23.26 -22.81
N ASP A 783 -11.79 -22.72 -24.02
CA ASP A 783 -11.94 -21.28 -24.25
C ASP A 783 -13.35 -20.81 -23.85
N GLY A 784 -13.45 -19.60 -23.29
CA GLY A 784 -14.70 -19.03 -22.76
C GLY A 784 -14.95 -19.29 -21.26
N ILE A 785 -14.19 -20.18 -20.63
CA ILE A 785 -14.20 -20.32 -19.16
C ILE A 785 -13.43 -19.17 -18.50
N VAL A 786 -14.11 -18.41 -17.64
CA VAL A 786 -13.56 -17.25 -16.94
C VAL A 786 -12.80 -17.69 -15.69
N THR A 787 -11.48 -17.54 -15.73
CA THR A 787 -10.57 -17.85 -14.63
C THR A 787 -9.89 -16.59 -14.10
N GLY A 788 -9.20 -16.70 -12.97
CA GLY A 788 -8.38 -15.64 -12.39
C GLY A 788 -7.01 -15.47 -13.05
N ASP A 789 -6.62 -16.31 -14.01
CA ASP A 789 -5.30 -16.27 -14.65
C ASP A 789 -4.90 -14.88 -15.18
N PRO A 790 -5.78 -14.12 -15.87
CA PRO A 790 -5.44 -12.76 -16.31
C PRO A 790 -5.11 -11.81 -15.15
N LEU A 791 -5.79 -11.97 -14.00
CA LEU A 791 -5.52 -11.17 -12.80
C LEU A 791 -4.20 -11.59 -12.13
N MET A 792 -3.90 -12.89 -12.11
CA MET A 792 -2.64 -13.39 -11.54
C MET A 792 -1.44 -12.96 -12.39
N ARG A 793 -1.57 -12.95 -13.73
CA ARG A 793 -0.58 -12.40 -14.67
C ARG A 793 -0.53 -10.86 -14.71
N GLN A 794 -1.32 -10.16 -13.88
CA GLN A 794 -1.41 -8.69 -13.84
C GLN A 794 -1.80 -8.04 -15.19
N GLU A 795 -2.65 -8.71 -15.98
CA GLU A 795 -3.10 -8.19 -17.28
C GLU A 795 -3.92 -6.88 -17.08
N PRO A 796 -3.52 -5.74 -17.71
CA PRO A 796 -4.10 -4.44 -17.39
C PRO A 796 -5.62 -4.33 -17.61
N GLU A 797 -6.14 -4.94 -18.68
CA GLU A 797 -7.57 -4.92 -19.01
C GLU A 797 -8.39 -5.68 -17.97
N ALA A 798 -7.93 -6.88 -17.57
CA ALA A 798 -8.58 -7.67 -16.53
C ALA A 798 -8.56 -6.96 -15.17
N LEU A 799 -7.43 -6.34 -14.80
CA LEU A 799 -7.31 -5.54 -13.58
C LEU A 799 -8.27 -4.34 -13.61
N GLN A 800 -8.34 -3.61 -14.73
CA GLN A 800 -9.23 -2.45 -14.87
C GLN A 800 -10.71 -2.86 -14.80
N GLN A 801 -11.09 -3.94 -15.48
CA GLN A 801 -12.46 -4.48 -15.46
C GLN A 801 -12.85 -4.94 -14.05
N ALA A 802 -11.96 -5.67 -13.36
CA ALA A 802 -12.19 -6.10 -11.98
C ALA A 802 -12.32 -4.92 -11.00
N GLN A 803 -11.50 -3.87 -11.17
CA GLN A 803 -11.60 -2.65 -10.37
C GLN A 803 -12.93 -1.90 -10.62
N SER A 804 -13.32 -1.70 -11.89
CA SER A 804 -14.58 -1.06 -12.26
C SER A 804 -15.79 -1.81 -11.67
N LEU A 805 -15.90 -3.13 -11.91
CA LEU A 805 -16.97 -3.97 -11.36
C LEU A 805 -17.06 -3.90 -9.82
N TYR A 806 -15.91 -3.84 -9.14
CA TYR A 806 -15.88 -3.77 -7.68
C TYR A 806 -16.27 -2.39 -7.14
N PHE A 807 -15.76 -1.30 -7.72
CA PHE A 807 -16.02 0.06 -7.24
C PHE A 807 -17.41 0.58 -7.64
N GLU A 808 -17.91 0.25 -8.84
CA GLU A 808 -19.19 0.74 -9.36
C GLU A 808 -20.38 -0.12 -8.93
N HIS A 809 -20.18 -1.44 -8.82
CA HIS A 809 -21.29 -2.38 -8.64
C HIS A 809 -21.14 -3.33 -7.44
N LYS A 810 -20.01 -3.28 -6.71
CA LYS A 810 -19.70 -4.26 -5.65
C LYS A 810 -19.87 -5.69 -6.16
N ALA A 811 -19.32 -5.93 -7.36
CA ALA A 811 -19.41 -7.19 -8.09
C ALA A 811 -18.04 -7.59 -8.67
N GLY A 812 -17.98 -8.71 -9.37
CA GLY A 812 -16.76 -9.19 -10.02
C GLY A 812 -15.77 -9.86 -9.05
N PRO A 813 -14.57 -10.21 -9.54
CA PRO A 813 -13.68 -11.18 -8.90
C PRO A 813 -13.12 -10.74 -7.54
N PHE A 814 -13.08 -9.44 -7.23
CA PHE A 814 -12.65 -8.96 -5.90
C PHE A 814 -13.69 -9.15 -4.79
N THR A 815 -14.89 -9.64 -5.10
CA THR A 815 -15.94 -9.94 -4.10
C THR A 815 -15.95 -11.40 -3.65
N ILE A 816 -15.05 -12.22 -4.20
CA ILE A 816 -15.05 -13.68 -4.12
C ILE A 816 -13.94 -14.14 -3.16
N GLY A 817 -14.25 -15.12 -2.30
CA GLY A 817 -13.25 -15.85 -1.52
C GLY A 817 -12.43 -16.79 -2.42
N GLY A 818 -11.12 -16.91 -2.17
CA GLY A 818 -10.17 -17.49 -3.14
C GLY A 818 -10.43 -18.94 -3.58
N MET A 819 -11.21 -19.73 -2.84
CA MET A 819 -11.57 -21.10 -3.19
C MET A 819 -13.06 -21.31 -2.93
N GLN A 820 -13.79 -21.80 -3.94
CA GLN A 820 -15.23 -22.06 -3.87
C GLN A 820 -15.57 -23.55 -3.85
N SER A 821 -14.69 -24.41 -4.34
CA SER A 821 -14.96 -25.82 -4.55
C SER A 821 -13.99 -26.63 -3.70
N HIS A 822 -14.54 -27.47 -2.83
CA HIS A 822 -13.79 -28.23 -1.83
C HIS A 822 -14.37 -29.65 -1.69
N ALA A 823 -13.60 -30.56 -1.11
CA ALA A 823 -14.09 -31.85 -0.65
C ALA A 823 -13.22 -32.33 0.52
N PHE A 824 -13.79 -33.12 1.43
CA PHE A 824 -13.01 -33.89 2.40
C PHE A 824 -13.02 -35.35 1.97
N MET A 825 -11.84 -35.98 1.84
CA MET A 825 -11.69 -37.28 1.20
C MET A 825 -10.97 -38.32 2.08
N PRO A 826 -11.57 -39.50 2.30
CA PRO A 826 -10.86 -40.67 2.82
C PRO A 826 -9.87 -41.19 1.78
N ILE A 827 -8.90 -42.00 2.22
CA ILE A 827 -7.97 -42.68 1.30
C ILE A 827 -8.69 -43.85 0.62
N VAL A 828 -8.69 -43.91 -0.72
CA VAL A 828 -9.55 -44.85 -1.46
C VAL A 828 -9.21 -46.34 -1.26
N GLU A 829 -7.98 -46.68 -0.87
CA GLU A 829 -7.54 -48.08 -0.85
C GLU A 829 -7.73 -48.85 0.45
N LEU A 830 -8.22 -48.25 1.53
CA LEU A 830 -8.64 -49.05 2.70
C LEU A 830 -9.85 -49.97 2.39
N ALA A 831 -10.43 -49.86 1.19
CA ALA A 831 -11.41 -50.80 0.64
C ALA A 831 -10.81 -51.97 -0.19
N ASN A 832 -9.53 -51.91 -0.60
CA ASN A 832 -8.89 -52.94 -1.44
C ASN A 832 -7.74 -53.64 -0.70
N VAL A 833 -7.90 -54.93 -0.41
CA VAL A 833 -7.04 -55.72 0.50
C VAL A 833 -5.59 -55.93 -0.01
N GLU A 834 -5.31 -55.61 -1.28
CA GLU A 834 -4.06 -55.93 -1.96
C GLU A 834 -2.93 -54.89 -1.77
N ASP A 835 -3.23 -53.62 -1.46
CA ASP A 835 -2.20 -52.60 -1.17
C ASP A 835 -2.25 -52.16 0.30
N ARG A 836 -1.39 -52.77 1.12
CA ARG A 836 -1.24 -52.44 2.55
C ARG A 836 -0.16 -51.40 2.81
N LYS A 837 0.36 -50.67 1.80
CA LYS A 837 1.63 -49.95 1.96
C LYS A 837 1.59 -48.85 3.03
N VAL A 838 0.47 -48.14 3.14
CA VAL A 838 0.27 -47.15 4.21
C VAL A 838 0.33 -47.83 5.58
N GLN A 839 -0.34 -48.97 5.74
CA GLN A 839 -0.31 -49.73 7.00
C GLN A 839 1.10 -50.26 7.32
N GLU A 840 1.86 -50.73 6.33
CA GLU A 840 3.27 -51.11 6.52
C GLU A 840 4.15 -49.95 6.99
N LEU A 841 3.90 -48.73 6.49
CA LEU A 841 4.65 -47.52 6.87
C LEU A 841 4.26 -47.02 8.26
N LEU A 842 2.97 -47.10 8.62
CA LEU A 842 2.43 -46.74 9.94
C LEU A 842 2.90 -47.72 11.01
N ASP A 843 2.65 -49.01 10.79
CA ASP A 843 3.21 -50.05 11.66
C ASP A 843 4.72 -49.90 11.74
N GLY A 844 5.35 -49.50 10.61
CA GLY A 844 6.77 -49.50 10.27
C GLY A 844 7.55 -48.22 10.47
N HIS A 845 7.10 -47.31 11.32
CA HIS A 845 7.90 -46.17 11.73
C HIS A 845 7.85 -46.02 13.26
N HIS A 846 9.01 -46.17 13.92
CA HIS A 846 9.11 -45.89 15.34
C HIS A 846 9.10 -44.36 15.56
N ALA A 847 7.91 -43.80 15.75
CA ALA A 847 7.74 -42.46 16.29
C ALA A 847 8.56 -42.30 17.58
N LYS A 848 8.99 -41.07 17.90
CA LYS A 848 9.63 -40.80 19.19
C LYS A 848 8.67 -41.19 20.32
N PRO A 849 9.17 -41.59 21.51
CA PRO A 849 8.31 -41.96 22.64
C PRO A 849 7.29 -40.88 23.02
N GLU A 850 7.65 -39.59 22.85
CA GLU A 850 6.81 -38.41 23.06
C GLU A 850 5.73 -38.20 21.98
N ASP A 851 6.00 -38.59 20.73
CA ASP A 851 5.08 -38.42 19.59
C ASP A 851 4.09 -39.60 19.44
N ARG A 852 4.37 -40.74 20.08
CA ARG A 852 3.66 -42.01 19.87
C ARG A 852 2.14 -41.92 20.04
N GLU A 853 1.65 -41.35 21.15
CA GLU A 853 0.21 -41.26 21.41
C GLU A 853 -0.51 -40.38 20.36
N HIS A 854 0.17 -39.35 19.85
CA HIS A 854 -0.35 -38.53 18.75
C HIS A 854 -0.38 -39.31 17.43
N CYS A 855 0.62 -40.14 17.14
CA CYS A 855 0.62 -41.01 15.97
C CYS A 855 -0.50 -42.07 16.05
N ASP A 856 -0.67 -42.70 17.22
CA ASP A 856 -1.73 -43.70 17.46
C ASP A 856 -3.13 -43.09 17.25
N ILE A 857 -3.35 -41.83 17.67
CA ILE A 857 -4.60 -41.07 17.43
C ILE A 857 -4.76 -40.64 15.97
N VAL A 858 -3.72 -40.13 15.31
CA VAL A 858 -3.81 -39.81 13.87
C VAL A 858 -4.11 -41.06 13.05
N GLN A 859 -3.51 -42.20 13.40
CA GLN A 859 -3.80 -43.50 12.80
C GLN A 859 -5.25 -43.94 13.04
N SER A 860 -5.76 -43.80 14.28
CA SER A 860 -7.14 -44.16 14.60
C SER A 860 -8.17 -43.32 13.83
N ILE A 861 -7.84 -42.06 13.52
CA ILE A 861 -8.59 -41.19 12.62
C ILE A 861 -8.49 -41.71 11.17
N ILE A 862 -7.32 -41.68 10.53
CA ILE A 862 -7.24 -41.91 9.07
C ILE A 862 -7.58 -43.34 8.60
N GLN A 863 -7.66 -44.32 9.52
CA GLN A 863 -8.04 -45.70 9.20
C GLN A 863 -9.55 -45.91 9.00
N LYS A 864 -10.38 -44.96 9.42
CA LYS A 864 -11.84 -45.12 9.35
C LYS A 864 -12.35 -44.76 7.94
N PRO A 865 -13.27 -45.52 7.33
CA PRO A 865 -13.65 -45.37 5.91
C PRO A 865 -14.33 -44.04 5.56
N ASP A 866 -14.96 -43.44 6.56
CA ASP A 866 -15.62 -42.15 6.48
C ASP A 866 -14.66 -41.00 6.82
N GLU A 867 -13.50 -41.21 7.48
CA GLU A 867 -12.65 -40.08 7.90
C GLU A 867 -11.80 -39.54 6.76
N CYS A 868 -11.61 -38.22 6.70
CA CYS A 868 -10.73 -37.69 5.68
C CYS A 868 -9.25 -37.76 6.08
N SER A 869 -8.41 -38.18 5.15
CA SER A 869 -6.95 -38.07 5.25
C SER A 869 -6.41 -36.88 4.46
N ALA A 870 -7.19 -36.34 3.51
CA ALA A 870 -6.90 -35.10 2.82
C ALA A 870 -8.16 -34.29 2.49
N ALA A 871 -7.97 -32.97 2.42
CA ALA A 871 -8.86 -32.03 1.78
C ALA A 871 -8.47 -31.86 0.30
N TRP A 872 -9.47 -31.87 -0.58
CA TRP A 872 -9.34 -31.62 -2.01
C TRP A 872 -9.97 -30.28 -2.36
N LEU A 873 -9.42 -29.57 -3.33
CA LEU A 873 -9.91 -28.24 -3.71
C LEU A 873 -9.66 -27.93 -5.18
N MET A 874 -10.48 -27.03 -5.72
CA MET A 874 -10.25 -26.43 -7.04
C MET A 874 -10.06 -24.92 -6.93
N PHE A 875 -8.93 -24.46 -7.48
CA PHE A 875 -8.60 -23.05 -7.67
C PHE A 875 -8.85 -22.67 -9.13
N LEU A 876 -9.60 -21.61 -9.37
CA LEU A 876 -9.97 -21.16 -10.73
C LEU A 876 -8.86 -20.30 -11.37
N ALA A 877 -7.61 -20.73 -11.28
CA ALA A 877 -6.45 -20.20 -12.01
C ALA A 877 -5.31 -21.24 -11.94
N GLN A 878 -4.21 -20.99 -12.66
CA GLN A 878 -2.96 -21.74 -12.57
C GLN A 878 -2.31 -21.57 -11.18
N VAL A 879 -1.63 -22.61 -10.72
CA VAL A 879 -0.68 -22.57 -9.60
C VAL A 879 0.66 -23.16 -10.07
N ASN A 880 1.76 -22.45 -9.86
CA ASN A 880 3.12 -22.94 -10.15
C ASN A 880 3.89 -23.12 -8.83
N LEU A 881 3.73 -24.31 -8.25
CA LEU A 881 4.26 -24.65 -6.92
C LEU A 881 5.72 -25.12 -6.93
N HIS A 882 6.34 -25.29 -8.10
CA HIS A 882 7.77 -25.59 -8.23
C HIS A 882 8.67 -24.38 -7.85
N GLU A 883 8.07 -23.20 -7.65
CA GLU A 883 8.75 -21.96 -7.25
C GLU A 883 8.66 -21.73 -5.73
N ALA A 884 8.98 -22.78 -4.96
CA ALA A 884 8.86 -22.80 -3.50
C ALA A 884 9.51 -21.58 -2.82
N GLY A 885 8.80 -21.01 -1.83
CA GLY A 885 9.25 -19.82 -1.08
C GLY A 885 9.13 -18.48 -1.83
N THR A 886 8.39 -18.42 -2.96
CA THR A 886 8.23 -17.17 -3.73
C THR A 886 6.79 -16.65 -3.84
N SER A 887 5.78 -17.53 -3.94
CA SER A 887 4.35 -17.20 -3.98
C SER A 887 3.52 -18.48 -3.99
N PHE A 888 2.36 -18.49 -3.34
CA PHE A 888 1.35 -19.57 -3.43
C PHE A 888 0.93 -19.88 -4.89
N VAL A 889 0.93 -18.87 -5.75
CA VAL A 889 0.52 -18.99 -7.16
C VAL A 889 1.74 -19.27 -8.07
N GLY A 890 2.96 -19.08 -7.57
CA GLY A 890 4.17 -18.91 -8.37
C GLY A 890 4.22 -17.54 -9.08
N ASN A 891 5.37 -17.22 -9.66
CA ASN A 891 5.62 -15.96 -10.37
C ASN A 891 5.69 -16.17 -11.90
N ASN A 892 6.17 -17.32 -12.39
CA ASN A 892 6.13 -17.63 -13.82
C ASN A 892 4.88 -18.47 -14.16
N LEU A 893 3.85 -17.80 -14.69
CA LEU A 893 2.63 -18.42 -15.17
C LEU A 893 2.65 -18.60 -16.69
N LEU A 894 2.00 -19.66 -17.17
CA LEU A 894 1.87 -19.95 -18.59
C LEU A 894 0.76 -19.08 -19.22
N PRO A 895 0.83 -18.79 -20.53
CA PRO A 895 -0.29 -18.19 -21.25
C PRO A 895 -1.40 -19.22 -21.48
N GLY A 896 -2.62 -18.85 -21.09
CA GLY A 896 -3.82 -19.69 -21.14
C GLY A 896 -4.72 -19.44 -19.93
N ASN A 897 -5.87 -20.10 -19.88
CA ASN A 897 -6.71 -20.16 -18.68
C ASN A 897 -6.61 -21.57 -18.09
N PHE A 898 -6.59 -21.69 -16.78
CA PHE A 898 -6.40 -22.95 -16.07
C PHE A 898 -7.36 -23.06 -14.88
N ALA A 899 -7.71 -24.30 -14.53
CA ALA A 899 -8.20 -24.61 -13.20
C ALA A 899 -7.24 -25.63 -12.57
N SER A 900 -6.92 -25.43 -11.31
CA SER A 900 -5.95 -26.24 -10.57
C SER A 900 -6.64 -27.07 -9.52
N PHE A 901 -6.33 -28.36 -9.48
CA PHE A 901 -6.80 -29.26 -8.44
C PHE A 901 -5.69 -29.41 -7.40
N GLY A 902 -6.02 -29.21 -6.14
CA GLY A 902 -5.10 -29.25 -5.00
C GLY A 902 -5.47 -30.31 -3.99
N VAL A 903 -4.46 -30.90 -3.35
CA VAL A 903 -4.56 -31.84 -2.23
C VAL A 903 -3.85 -31.22 -1.04
N SER A 904 -4.57 -31.01 0.06
CA SER A 904 -4.02 -30.66 1.37
C SER A 904 -4.14 -31.86 2.29
N GLN A 905 -3.07 -32.34 2.91
CA GLN A 905 -3.17 -33.37 3.95
C GLN A 905 -4.00 -32.83 5.13
N SER A 906 -4.83 -33.68 5.76
CA SER A 906 -5.71 -33.27 6.87
C SER A 906 -5.16 -33.63 8.25
N HIS A 907 -4.45 -34.74 8.39
CA HIS A 907 -3.79 -35.11 9.64
C HIS A 907 -2.37 -35.61 9.35
N PRO A 908 -1.34 -34.75 9.49
CA PRO A 908 0.06 -35.13 9.36
C PRO A 908 0.52 -35.94 10.57
N PHE A 909 1.39 -36.91 10.33
CA PHE A 909 2.15 -37.62 11.38
C PHE A 909 3.44 -36.89 11.74
N SER A 910 4.06 -36.19 10.78
CA SER A 910 5.27 -35.38 10.99
C SER A 910 5.07 -34.34 12.11
N ARG A 911 6.10 -34.15 12.92
CA ARG A 911 6.16 -33.13 13.99
C ARG A 911 7.48 -32.36 13.91
N GLY A 912 7.37 -31.04 14.00
CA GLY A 912 8.49 -30.10 13.95
C GLY A 912 8.65 -29.29 15.23
N SER A 913 9.46 -28.23 15.16
CA SER A 913 9.66 -27.27 16.25
C SER A 913 9.88 -25.83 15.76
N THR A 914 9.78 -24.88 16.69
CA THR A 914 10.06 -23.45 16.48
C THR A 914 10.64 -22.84 17.76
N HIS A 915 11.91 -22.39 17.69
CA HIS A 915 12.67 -21.93 18.85
C HIS A 915 13.38 -20.59 18.59
N ILE A 916 13.76 -19.87 19.64
CA ILE A 916 14.66 -18.71 19.54
C ILE A 916 15.98 -19.04 18.80
N ALA A 917 16.36 -18.19 17.85
CA ALA A 917 17.70 -18.21 17.26
C ALA A 917 18.75 -17.54 18.18
N SER A 918 18.33 -16.56 18.97
CA SER A 918 19.15 -15.81 19.93
C SER A 918 18.28 -15.13 21.00
N ALA A 919 18.91 -14.44 21.96
CA ALA A 919 18.21 -13.59 22.93
C ALA A 919 17.74 -12.22 22.35
N ASN A 920 18.06 -11.90 21.09
CA ASN A 920 17.57 -10.68 20.44
C ASN A 920 16.13 -10.89 19.94
N ILE A 921 15.18 -10.12 20.48
CA ILE A 921 13.77 -10.13 20.07
C ILE A 921 13.55 -9.92 18.56
N ASN A 922 14.48 -9.24 17.88
CA ASN A 922 14.36 -8.92 16.46
C ASN A 922 14.81 -10.05 15.53
N ASP A 923 15.51 -11.07 16.05
CA ASP A 923 15.92 -12.22 15.25
C ASP A 923 14.71 -13.15 15.02
N ASN A 924 14.57 -13.70 13.81
CA ASN A 924 13.50 -14.66 13.52
C ASN A 924 13.72 -15.97 14.32
N PRO A 925 12.64 -16.66 14.73
CA PRO A 925 12.78 -18.00 15.30
C PRO A 925 13.34 -18.97 14.25
N LEU A 926 14.09 -19.96 14.72
CA LEU A 926 14.45 -21.14 13.95
C LEU A 926 13.20 -22.03 13.85
N ILE A 927 12.61 -22.10 12.66
CA ILE A 927 11.41 -22.90 12.39
C ILE A 927 11.87 -24.13 11.60
N ASP A 928 11.65 -25.31 12.16
CA ASP A 928 11.86 -26.60 11.49
C ASP A 928 10.55 -27.40 11.53
N PRO A 929 9.70 -27.31 10.49
CA PRO A 929 8.46 -28.08 10.43
C PRO A 929 8.68 -29.58 10.25
N ASN A 930 9.90 -30.02 9.91
CA ASN A 930 10.28 -31.43 9.78
C ASN A 930 9.32 -32.25 8.88
N TYR A 931 8.91 -31.64 7.76
CA TYR A 931 7.95 -32.19 6.79
C TYR A 931 8.39 -33.53 6.21
N PHE A 932 7.43 -34.46 6.08
CA PHE A 932 7.65 -35.84 5.60
C PHE A 932 8.65 -36.67 6.41
N SER A 933 8.96 -36.27 7.66
CA SER A 933 9.74 -37.08 8.59
C SER A 933 9.06 -38.43 8.87
N HIS A 934 7.73 -38.43 8.93
CA HIS A 934 6.94 -39.65 8.89
C HIS A 934 6.60 -40.04 7.43
N PRO A 935 7.04 -41.22 6.94
CA PRO A 935 6.94 -41.56 5.51
C PRO A 935 5.51 -41.79 5.01
N ALA A 936 4.55 -42.08 5.92
CA ALA A 936 3.15 -42.21 5.53
C ALA A 936 2.53 -40.88 5.04
N ASP A 937 3.05 -39.71 5.45
CA ASP A 937 2.53 -38.41 5.00
C ASP A 937 2.67 -38.25 3.47
N LEU A 938 3.87 -38.56 2.95
CA LEU A 938 4.16 -38.51 1.53
C LEU A 938 3.34 -39.57 0.75
N GLU A 939 3.17 -40.76 1.30
CA GLU A 939 2.39 -41.85 0.71
C GLU A 939 0.90 -41.48 0.57
N ILE A 940 0.31 -40.93 1.64
CA ILE A 940 -1.09 -40.48 1.67
C ILE A 940 -1.31 -39.36 0.66
N MET A 941 -0.47 -38.31 0.68
CA MET A 941 -0.59 -37.20 -0.27
C MET A 941 -0.42 -37.66 -1.73
N ALA A 942 0.47 -38.61 -2.00
CA ALA A 942 0.69 -39.12 -3.36
C ALA A 942 -0.52 -39.85 -3.92
N ARG A 943 -1.17 -40.70 -3.13
CA ARG A 943 -2.37 -41.44 -3.57
C ARG A 943 -3.55 -40.49 -3.84
N HIS A 944 -3.79 -39.51 -2.97
CA HIS A 944 -4.78 -38.45 -3.22
C HIS A 944 -4.48 -37.63 -4.48
N LEU A 945 -3.21 -37.35 -4.78
CA LEU A 945 -2.83 -36.62 -5.99
C LEU A 945 -3.08 -37.44 -7.28
N GLN A 946 -2.93 -38.76 -7.24
CA GLN A 946 -3.25 -39.63 -8.37
C GLN A 946 -4.76 -39.57 -8.72
N GLU A 947 -5.63 -39.56 -7.70
CA GLU A 947 -7.09 -39.55 -7.90
C GLU A 947 -7.63 -38.27 -8.56
N MET A 948 -6.88 -37.17 -8.55
CA MET A 948 -7.28 -35.93 -9.21
C MET A 948 -7.47 -36.08 -10.73
N GLU A 949 -6.74 -37.02 -11.35
CA GLU A 949 -6.99 -37.39 -12.75
C GLU A 949 -8.32 -38.11 -12.93
N THR A 950 -8.67 -39.01 -12.01
CA THR A 950 -9.98 -39.69 -12.03
C THR A 950 -11.11 -38.69 -11.90
N LEU A 951 -10.98 -37.71 -10.99
CA LEU A 951 -11.96 -36.63 -10.84
C LEU A 951 -12.06 -35.75 -12.10
N ARG A 952 -10.93 -35.34 -12.68
CA ARG A 952 -10.89 -34.54 -13.92
C ARG A 952 -11.58 -35.25 -15.09
N ASN A 953 -11.42 -36.57 -15.18
CA ASN A 953 -11.96 -37.39 -16.28
C ASN A 953 -13.43 -37.82 -16.07
N THR A 954 -14.11 -37.35 -15.02
CA THR A 954 -15.58 -37.50 -14.89
C THR A 954 -16.31 -36.83 -16.06
N LYS A 955 -17.51 -37.33 -16.40
CA LYS A 955 -18.33 -36.78 -17.51
C LYS A 955 -18.79 -35.34 -17.24
N GLU A 956 -18.85 -34.94 -15.98
CA GLU A 956 -19.21 -33.61 -15.52
C GLU A 956 -18.06 -32.60 -15.64
N LEU A 957 -16.82 -32.98 -15.34
CA LEU A 957 -15.66 -32.08 -15.37
C LEU A 957 -14.90 -32.10 -16.69
N SER A 958 -14.73 -33.26 -17.33
CA SER A 958 -13.92 -33.40 -18.56
C SER A 958 -14.28 -32.44 -19.71
N PRO A 959 -15.56 -32.05 -19.96
CA PRO A 959 -15.88 -31.10 -21.03
C PRO A 959 -15.29 -29.69 -20.84
N PHE A 960 -14.88 -29.33 -19.62
CA PHE A 960 -14.32 -28.01 -19.31
C PHE A 960 -12.80 -27.95 -19.47
N PHE A 961 -12.13 -29.07 -19.74
CA PHE A 961 -10.68 -29.14 -19.91
C PHE A 961 -10.30 -29.52 -21.34
N LYS A 962 -9.21 -28.94 -21.85
CA LYS A 962 -8.67 -29.36 -23.15
C LYS A 962 -8.07 -30.77 -23.02
N PRO A 963 -8.42 -31.74 -23.89
CA PRO A 963 -7.88 -33.10 -23.83
C PRO A 963 -6.34 -33.12 -23.86
N ASP A 964 -5.75 -32.45 -24.86
CA ASP A 964 -4.31 -32.24 -25.01
C ASP A 964 -3.85 -30.90 -24.37
N GLY A 965 -4.55 -30.44 -23.33
CA GLY A 965 -4.28 -29.18 -22.65
C GLY A 965 -2.93 -29.15 -21.92
N LYS A 966 -2.36 -27.94 -21.78
CA LYS A 966 -1.15 -27.73 -20.98
C LYS A 966 -1.38 -28.05 -19.50
N ARG A 967 -0.30 -28.38 -18.81
CA ARG A 967 -0.19 -28.40 -17.34
C ARG A 967 0.77 -27.31 -16.86
N ASN A 968 0.70 -26.98 -15.57
CA ASN A 968 1.60 -26.02 -14.92
C ASN A 968 3.09 -26.38 -15.03
N HIS A 969 3.45 -27.68 -15.08
CA HIS A 969 4.86 -28.11 -15.17
C HIS A 969 5.02 -29.48 -15.89
N PRO A 970 6.15 -29.78 -16.56
CA PRO A 970 6.35 -31.06 -17.25
C PRO A 970 6.31 -32.30 -16.34
N ASP A 971 6.74 -32.21 -15.08
CA ASP A 971 6.62 -33.35 -14.14
C ASP A 971 5.16 -33.60 -13.70
N ALA A 972 4.26 -32.63 -13.85
CA ALA A 972 2.83 -32.82 -13.59
C ALA A 972 2.19 -33.85 -14.53
N TYR A 973 2.80 -34.19 -15.67
CA TYR A 973 2.33 -35.26 -16.56
C TYR A 973 2.67 -36.67 -16.06
N LYS A 974 3.48 -36.81 -14.99
CA LYS A 974 3.95 -38.11 -14.46
C LYS A 974 3.18 -38.57 -13.21
N ILE A 975 2.28 -37.73 -12.70
CA ILE A 975 1.48 -37.97 -11.49
C ILE A 975 0.56 -39.17 -11.57
N SER A 976 0.33 -39.77 -12.76
CA SER A 976 -0.47 -40.99 -12.91
C SER A 976 0.17 -42.22 -12.25
N THR A 977 1.48 -42.18 -11.98
CA THR A 977 2.22 -43.21 -11.25
C THR A 977 2.53 -42.75 -9.83
N LEU A 978 2.47 -43.66 -8.86
CA LEU A 978 2.70 -43.34 -7.44
C LEU A 978 4.09 -42.70 -7.21
N GLU A 979 5.15 -43.26 -7.79
CA GLU A 979 6.51 -42.70 -7.69
C GLU A 979 6.65 -41.36 -8.43
N GLY A 980 5.91 -41.16 -9.53
CA GLY A 980 5.83 -39.86 -10.20
C GLY A 980 5.10 -38.81 -9.35
N ALA A 981 4.01 -39.18 -8.68
CA ALA A 981 3.28 -38.34 -7.75
C ALA A 981 4.13 -37.98 -6.51
N LYS A 982 4.83 -38.94 -5.90
CA LYS A 982 5.79 -38.71 -4.80
C LYS A 982 6.90 -37.74 -5.21
N LYS A 983 7.52 -37.97 -6.37
CA LYS A 983 8.57 -37.08 -6.88
C LYS A 983 8.04 -35.66 -7.10
N TYR A 984 6.84 -35.52 -7.66
CA TYR A 984 6.19 -34.23 -7.86
C TYR A 984 5.94 -33.53 -6.50
N ILE A 985 5.34 -34.23 -5.53
CA ILE A 985 5.06 -33.70 -4.18
C ILE A 985 6.32 -33.25 -3.46
N LEU A 986 7.41 -34.02 -3.51
CA LEU A 986 8.70 -33.62 -2.94
C LEU A 986 9.32 -32.38 -3.60
N ASP A 987 8.74 -31.87 -4.69
CA ASP A 987 9.16 -30.65 -5.39
C ASP A 987 8.12 -29.52 -5.37
N THR A 988 6.86 -29.82 -5.02
CA THR A 988 5.73 -28.88 -5.05
C THR A 988 4.95 -28.74 -3.75
N ALA A 989 5.26 -29.52 -2.71
CA ALA A 989 4.60 -29.39 -1.42
C ALA A 989 5.00 -28.10 -0.71
N LEU A 990 4.01 -27.37 -0.21
CA LEU A 990 4.19 -26.18 0.62
C LEU A 990 3.23 -26.17 1.81
N THR A 991 3.52 -25.31 2.77
CA THR A 991 2.61 -24.94 3.86
C THR A 991 1.28 -24.40 3.32
N THR A 992 0.20 -24.71 4.02
CA THR A 992 -1.12 -24.05 3.84
C THR A 992 -1.32 -22.87 4.79
N TYR A 993 -0.30 -22.54 5.59
CA TYR A 993 -0.32 -21.56 6.67
C TYR A 993 -1.34 -21.92 7.78
N HIS A 994 -1.48 -23.21 8.09
CA HIS A 994 -2.32 -23.75 9.17
C HIS A 994 -1.49 -24.20 10.39
N THR A 995 -0.31 -23.60 10.56
CA THR A 995 0.67 -23.96 11.59
C THR A 995 0.13 -23.82 13.02
N CYS A 996 0.24 -24.87 13.82
CA CYS A 996 -0.28 -24.96 15.18
C CYS A 996 0.60 -25.83 16.11
N GLY A 997 0.24 -25.92 17.40
CA GLY A 997 0.79 -26.93 18.34
C GLY A 997 2.07 -26.58 19.12
N SER A 998 2.76 -25.50 18.77
CA SER A 998 4.05 -25.09 19.38
C SER A 998 4.04 -24.70 20.87
N ALA A 999 2.86 -24.67 21.49
CA ALA A 999 2.67 -24.47 22.93
C ALA A 999 1.49 -25.33 23.42
N ALA A 1000 1.49 -26.61 23.03
CA ALA A 1000 0.37 -27.52 23.14
C ALA A 1000 -0.32 -27.55 24.52
N MET A 1001 -1.66 -27.57 24.48
CA MET A 1001 -2.55 -27.89 25.58
C MET A 1001 -2.60 -29.41 25.75
N LEU A 1002 -1.89 -29.91 26.76
CA LEU A 1002 -1.78 -31.33 27.10
C LEU A 1002 -1.53 -31.45 28.62
N PRO A 1003 -1.78 -32.60 29.25
CA PRO A 1003 -1.26 -32.88 30.58
C PRO A 1003 0.26 -32.65 30.64
N LYS A 1004 0.76 -32.12 31.77
CA LYS A 1004 2.17 -31.73 31.93
C LYS A 1004 3.12 -32.92 31.73
N GLU A 1005 2.73 -34.09 32.22
CA GLU A 1005 3.42 -35.37 32.08
C GLU A 1005 3.44 -35.92 30.65
N LYS A 1006 2.54 -35.44 29.78
CA LYS A 1006 2.49 -35.73 28.34
C LYS A 1006 3.15 -34.65 27.47
N GLY A 1007 3.87 -33.70 28.09
CA GLY A 1007 4.58 -32.64 27.37
C GLY A 1007 3.83 -31.32 27.21
N GLY A 1008 2.77 -31.07 28.00
CA GLY A 1008 2.02 -29.83 27.91
C GLY A 1008 2.79 -28.54 28.23
N VAL A 1009 2.41 -27.46 27.56
CA VAL A 1009 2.82 -26.08 27.89
C VAL A 1009 1.72 -25.36 28.66
N VAL A 1010 0.45 -25.59 28.32
CA VAL A 1010 -0.73 -25.11 29.06
C VAL A 1010 -1.63 -26.25 29.53
N ASP A 1011 -2.37 -26.01 30.60
CA ASP A 1011 -3.43 -26.90 31.11
C ASP A 1011 -4.76 -26.78 30.32
N ASP A 1012 -5.75 -27.58 30.70
CA ASP A 1012 -7.12 -27.57 30.14
C ASP A 1012 -7.87 -26.23 30.37
N LYS A 1013 -7.33 -25.33 31.19
CA LYS A 1013 -7.82 -23.96 31.41
C LYS A 1013 -6.93 -22.92 30.74
N LEU A 1014 -6.02 -23.36 29.87
CA LEU A 1014 -5.10 -22.54 29.09
C LEU A 1014 -4.01 -21.83 29.90
N VAL A 1015 -3.80 -22.20 31.16
CA VAL A 1015 -2.78 -21.60 32.05
C VAL A 1015 -1.42 -22.22 31.77
N VAL A 1016 -0.39 -21.38 31.58
CA VAL A 1016 0.99 -21.84 31.38
C VAL A 1016 1.49 -22.53 32.65
N TYR A 1017 1.94 -23.78 32.52
CA TYR A 1017 2.36 -24.59 33.67
C TYR A 1017 3.48 -23.91 34.46
N GLY A 1018 3.28 -23.79 35.78
CA GLY A 1018 4.18 -23.07 36.69
C GLY A 1018 3.83 -21.60 36.90
N THR A 1019 2.78 -21.10 36.25
CA THR A 1019 2.19 -19.77 36.51
C THR A 1019 0.78 -19.90 37.08
N THR A 1020 0.19 -18.77 37.50
CA THR A 1020 -1.21 -18.71 37.99
C THR A 1020 -2.09 -17.76 37.19
N ASN A 1021 -1.50 -16.86 36.41
CA ASN A 1021 -2.18 -15.75 35.73
C ASN A 1021 -1.60 -15.44 34.35
N LEU A 1022 -0.89 -16.38 33.73
CA LEU A 1022 -0.47 -16.31 32.33
C LEU A 1022 -1.18 -17.41 31.55
N ARG A 1023 -1.92 -17.03 30.51
CA ARG A 1023 -2.58 -17.96 29.58
C ARG A 1023 -2.11 -17.80 28.15
N ILE A 1024 -2.37 -18.81 27.33
CA ILE A 1024 -2.17 -18.75 25.87
C ILE A 1024 -3.52 -18.96 25.17
N VAL A 1025 -3.84 -18.09 24.21
CA VAL A 1025 -5.09 -18.15 23.42
C VAL A 1025 -4.76 -17.81 21.96
N ASP A 1026 -4.16 -18.77 21.25
CA ASP A 1026 -3.97 -18.78 19.79
C ASP A 1026 -3.73 -20.23 19.30
N ALA A 1027 -3.42 -20.43 18.02
CA ALA A 1027 -3.24 -21.77 17.43
C ALA A 1027 -2.06 -22.58 18.01
N SER A 1028 -1.11 -21.97 18.73
CA SER A 1028 0.00 -22.69 19.38
C SER A 1028 -0.49 -23.75 20.38
N ILE A 1029 -1.66 -23.59 20.99
CA ILE A 1029 -2.15 -24.53 22.00
C ILE A 1029 -2.76 -25.82 21.42
N PHE A 1030 -2.97 -25.92 20.10
CA PHE A 1030 -3.74 -27.03 19.52
C PHE A 1030 -2.95 -28.35 19.65
N PRO A 1031 -3.40 -29.34 20.45
CA PRO A 1031 -2.64 -30.57 20.64
C PRO A 1031 -2.62 -31.44 19.38
N LEU A 1032 -3.68 -31.35 18.57
CA LEU A 1032 -3.76 -31.98 17.26
C LEU A 1032 -4.36 -30.99 16.26
N ILE A 1033 -3.79 -30.91 15.06
CA ILE A 1033 -4.32 -30.06 13.99
C ILE A 1033 -5.71 -30.58 13.52
N PRO A 1034 -6.76 -29.72 13.52
CA PRO A 1034 -8.07 -30.07 12.96
C PRO A 1034 -8.01 -30.18 11.43
N ARG A 1035 -8.78 -31.08 10.82
CA ARG A 1035 -8.65 -31.58 9.43
C ARG A 1035 -8.64 -30.59 8.25
N GLY A 1036 -8.75 -29.28 8.48
CA GLY A 1036 -8.96 -28.25 7.46
C GLY A 1036 -8.59 -26.84 7.93
N ASN A 1037 -9.11 -25.80 7.27
CA ASN A 1037 -8.73 -24.41 7.58
C ASN A 1037 -9.02 -24.03 9.04
N ILE A 1038 -7.96 -23.79 9.82
CA ILE A 1038 -8.04 -23.64 11.28
C ILE A 1038 -8.69 -22.34 11.80
N ILE A 1039 -9.05 -21.39 10.93
CA ILE A 1039 -9.56 -20.07 11.34
C ILE A 1039 -10.85 -20.15 12.18
N SER A 1040 -11.77 -21.07 11.84
CA SER A 1040 -13.00 -21.31 12.59
C SER A 1040 -12.69 -21.88 13.98
N SER A 1041 -11.75 -22.83 14.05
CA SER A 1041 -11.25 -23.41 15.31
C SER A 1041 -10.58 -22.36 16.19
N VAL A 1042 -9.77 -21.46 15.64
CA VAL A 1042 -9.15 -20.34 16.39
C VAL A 1042 -10.22 -19.43 17.00
N TYR A 1043 -11.29 -19.11 16.26
CA TYR A 1043 -12.41 -18.33 16.82
C TYR A 1043 -13.18 -19.08 17.92
N ALA A 1044 -13.48 -20.37 17.73
CA ALA A 1044 -14.19 -21.16 18.73
C ALA A 1044 -13.37 -21.33 20.01
N VAL A 1045 -12.05 -21.56 19.88
CA VAL A 1045 -11.10 -21.59 20.99
C VAL A 1045 -11.05 -20.25 21.71
N ALA A 1046 -10.98 -19.12 20.99
CA ALA A 1046 -10.96 -17.79 21.59
C ALA A 1046 -12.28 -17.42 22.32
N GLU A 1047 -13.42 -17.78 21.74
CA GLU A 1047 -14.75 -17.58 22.35
C GLU A 1047 -14.93 -18.42 23.62
N LYS A 1048 -14.37 -19.64 23.65
CA LYS A 1048 -14.36 -20.53 24.82
C LYS A 1048 -13.38 -20.07 25.89
N ALA A 1049 -12.17 -19.70 25.49
CA ALA A 1049 -11.18 -19.08 26.38
C ALA A 1049 -11.74 -17.83 27.07
N ALA A 1050 -12.49 -17.00 26.34
CA ALA A 1050 -13.11 -15.80 26.90
C ALA A 1050 -14.16 -16.11 27.98
N ASP A 1051 -14.82 -17.27 27.95
CA ASP A 1051 -15.78 -17.68 28.98
C ASP A 1051 -15.07 -18.41 30.14
N ILE A 1052 -14.03 -19.23 29.87
CA ILE A 1052 -13.09 -19.76 30.89
C ILE A 1052 -12.48 -18.64 31.74
N ILE A 1053 -12.03 -17.54 31.11
CA ILE A 1053 -11.41 -16.38 31.78
C ILE A 1053 -12.44 -15.60 32.63
N LYS A 1054 -13.71 -15.55 32.21
CA LYS A 1054 -14.80 -14.95 32.99
C LYS A 1054 -15.26 -15.85 34.15
N GLY A 1055 -15.02 -17.16 34.05
CA GLY A 1055 -15.52 -18.15 35.01
C GLY A 1055 -17.03 -18.43 34.88
N VAL A 1056 -17.56 -18.49 33.64
CA VAL A 1056 -18.96 -18.81 33.31
C VAL A 1056 -19.10 -20.05 32.44
#